data_AF-A0A924U0N6-F1
#
_entry.id   AF-A0A924U0N6-F1
#
_cell.length_a   1.000
_cell.length_b   1.000
_cell.length_c   1.000
_cell.angle_alpha   90.00
_cell.angle_beta   90.00
_cell.angle_gamma   90.00
#
_symmetry.space_group_name_H-M   'P 1'
#
loop_
_entity.id
_entity.type
_entity.pdbx_description
1 polymer ?
#
loop_
_entity_poly.entity_id
_entity_poly.type
_entity_poly.pdbx_seq_one_letter_code
_entity_poly.pdbx_strand_id
1 'polypeptide(L)'
;MNLETRADRQAVIVIHGVADQPRGETGAAVAAQLAHALGGSVQRTEIAFDVPWAEPASGYVQWQAGSLRERVAKSLRQSVRSDFLAANLGGAPQDQHTRLNSAVAPSGAETGRLTADAGARYTDFLLAKAKSGRAADAQPQTCQAPLFELSHAGLKTDVIEMYWADLSRLSGNAPRIVTELFTLLFHLSKLGRDGLGLTAALIPENKALQAANVFQRSADFLFTRWLALLSLQLVVCALLLLPRAFLPGHALGHVAAGLLLIFGVGFAALAVYRRHWHWVSAVALCIAPAGALALVLVVTLGSQWPGGVPWLMALWVAAVVMAHDALLRFCEERFRAVLGIGRLLLAGTGVAVLIGGQADGLQNWDGWAHGALAAIEALLLGHVVVWVLMSVSVVGLVLAGWLAGLPAQPASRAQVRQAIVTGRLGLFVSMGSFVAFTMTAWALLSAPLQALVADLYYRPWWFGQAPISAPGFLQQRFGNSTQDFAPLALVLLLLSGFVILVFLPSLLVELRVTRSLLSARLGCWLSRGYCSIERMVGWWSWLLMALLLVAGTVLAASQVLWWAGHDPQRLVAWPTLVGVARQVLSIIEPALGTAAPDSSNTALALLVKVLTGGAVGLIAVGGMAFKKIRALRGPLDAALDVDNHFREFPRKAISRVRIVERYAALLQQVVALGYHRVVIVSHSQGTVITADLLRYLQQRERLLPVGLPADDDPWVQLGRQLTARQVRLLTVGSPLRQLYALRFPVMYDWVLAPQGGQRGPAPAALGVARWVNLWGSGDYVGRWLWAAESNAHPPALQRPGDDYSTAPCSGPAWRDECVGADAHTHYFELEKTAVTQAIVELLH
;
A
#
# COMPACT_ATOMS: atom_id res chain seq x y z
N MET A 1 14.22 40.72 0.89
CA MET A 1 13.37 41.26 -0.19
C MET A 1 12.13 41.82 0.49
N ASN A 2 11.93 43.14 0.47
CA ASN A 2 10.68 43.75 0.93
C ASN A 2 9.59 43.28 -0.02
N LEU A 3 8.79 42.29 0.38
CA LEU A 3 7.61 41.94 -0.37
C LEU A 3 6.59 43.05 -0.15
N GLU A 4 6.33 43.83 -1.19
CA GLU A 4 5.22 44.79 -1.19
C GLU A 4 3.91 44.08 -0.82
N THR A 5 3.14 44.69 0.07
CA THR A 5 1.83 44.18 0.48
C THR A 5 0.90 44.06 -0.74
N ARG A 6 0.24 42.92 -0.90
CA ARG A 6 -0.68 42.62 -2.02
C ARG A 6 -2.15 42.79 -1.63
N ALA A 7 -2.43 43.81 -0.81
CA ALA A 7 -3.75 44.04 -0.24
C ALA A 7 -4.83 44.36 -1.28
N ASP A 8 -4.46 44.89 -2.45
CA ASP A 8 -5.35 45.18 -3.58
C ASP A 8 -5.53 43.98 -4.53
N ARG A 9 -4.91 42.83 -4.24
CA ARG A 9 -4.94 41.62 -5.06
C ARG A 9 -5.71 40.49 -4.39
N GLN A 10 -6.13 39.53 -5.20
CA GLN A 10 -6.72 38.26 -4.77
C GLN A 10 -5.75 37.10 -5.01
N ALA A 11 -5.76 36.08 -4.16
CA ALA A 11 -4.93 34.89 -4.31
C ALA A 11 -5.77 33.66 -4.73
N VAL A 12 -5.32 32.95 -5.75
CA VAL A 12 -5.81 31.63 -6.16
C VAL A 12 -4.70 30.61 -5.89
N ILE A 13 -4.86 29.78 -4.87
CA ILE A 13 -3.86 28.77 -4.51
C ILE A 13 -4.25 27.44 -5.16
N VAL A 14 -3.47 26.98 -6.13
CA VAL A 14 -3.68 25.72 -6.84
C VAL A 14 -2.93 24.60 -6.12
N ILE A 15 -3.67 23.66 -5.56
CA ILE A 15 -3.15 22.47 -4.87
C ILE A 15 -3.28 21.29 -5.81
N HIS A 16 -2.16 20.94 -6.44
CA HIS A 16 -2.14 19.93 -7.48
C HIS A 16 -0.93 19.00 -7.37
N GLY A 17 -1.18 17.75 -7.76
CA GLY A 17 -0.15 16.79 -8.07
C GLY A 17 -0.73 15.59 -8.82
N VAL A 18 -0.85 15.67 -10.16
CA VAL A 18 -1.06 14.53 -11.08
C VAL A 18 0.26 14.03 -11.69
N ALA A 19 0.40 12.71 -11.83
CA ALA A 19 1.64 11.93 -11.89
C ALA A 19 2.72 12.35 -12.89
N ASP A 20 2.37 13.10 -13.94
CA ASP A 20 3.27 13.49 -15.03
C ASP A 20 3.48 15.00 -15.18
N GLN A 21 2.82 15.83 -14.37
CA GLN A 21 2.94 17.29 -14.48
C GLN A 21 4.16 17.81 -13.71
N PRO A 22 5.15 18.45 -14.38
CA PRO A 22 6.16 19.27 -13.73
C PRO A 22 5.58 20.40 -12.87
N ARG A 23 6.35 20.78 -11.85
CA ARG A 23 6.08 21.96 -11.03
C ARG A 23 5.87 23.20 -11.91
N GLY A 24 4.78 23.92 -11.68
CA GLY A 24 4.42 25.14 -12.40
C GLY A 24 3.43 24.92 -13.55
N GLU A 25 3.22 23.69 -14.02
CA GLU A 25 2.39 23.43 -15.19
C GLU A 25 0.90 23.68 -14.91
N THR A 26 0.38 23.18 -13.79
CA THR A 26 -1.04 23.36 -13.45
C THR A 26 -1.35 24.80 -13.07
N GLY A 27 -0.46 25.47 -12.33
CA GLY A 27 -0.59 26.89 -12.04
C GLY A 27 -0.62 27.72 -13.31
N ALA A 28 0.25 27.40 -14.28
CA ALA A 28 0.26 28.04 -15.59
C ALA A 28 -1.03 27.77 -16.38
N ALA A 29 -1.55 26.54 -16.38
CA ALA A 29 -2.80 26.19 -17.05
C ALA A 29 -4.00 26.96 -16.48
N VAL A 30 -4.13 27.01 -15.14
CA VAL A 30 -5.19 27.77 -14.47
C VAL A 30 -5.06 29.27 -14.76
N ALA A 31 -3.84 29.82 -14.69
CA ALA A 31 -3.60 31.23 -15.00
C ALA A 31 -3.92 31.55 -16.46
N ALA A 32 -3.56 30.68 -17.40
CA ALA A 32 -3.86 30.84 -18.82
C ALA A 32 -5.38 30.77 -19.09
N GLN A 33 -6.09 29.85 -18.45
CA GLN A 33 -7.55 29.75 -18.54
C GLN A 33 -8.23 31.02 -18.02
N LEU A 34 -7.79 31.54 -16.87
CA LEU A 34 -8.32 32.79 -16.32
C LEU A 34 -8.02 33.99 -17.22
N ALA A 35 -6.79 34.07 -17.74
CA ALA A 35 -6.40 35.14 -18.66
C ALA A 35 -7.20 35.10 -19.95
N HIS A 36 -7.45 33.91 -20.49
CA HIS A 36 -8.28 33.72 -21.67
C HIS A 36 -9.74 34.13 -21.40
N ALA A 37 -10.32 33.70 -20.27
CA ALA A 37 -11.71 34.01 -19.92
C ALA A 37 -11.95 35.49 -19.60
N LEU A 38 -10.95 36.17 -19.01
CA LEU A 38 -11.08 37.57 -18.61
C LEU A 38 -10.49 38.54 -19.65
N GLY A 39 -9.68 38.08 -20.61
CA GLY A 39 -8.94 38.98 -21.50
C GLY A 39 -7.82 39.71 -20.77
N GLY A 40 -6.97 38.97 -20.04
CA GLY A 40 -5.84 39.49 -19.27
C GLY A 40 -4.48 39.00 -19.79
N SER A 41 -3.41 39.47 -19.17
CA SER A 41 -2.04 38.96 -19.38
C SER A 41 -1.52 38.25 -18.14
N VAL A 42 -0.62 37.28 -18.34
CA VAL A 42 -0.02 36.47 -17.26
C VAL A 42 1.49 36.68 -17.25
N GLN A 43 2.05 36.96 -16.09
CA GLN A 43 3.49 36.98 -15.86
C GLN A 43 3.87 35.92 -14.83
N ARG A 44 4.88 35.10 -15.13
CA ARG A 44 5.41 34.10 -14.20
C ARG A 44 6.55 34.68 -13.36
N THR A 45 6.47 34.45 -12.06
CA THR A 45 7.52 34.71 -11.06
C THR A 45 7.61 33.51 -10.10
N GLU A 46 8.46 33.61 -9.08
CA GLU A 46 8.59 32.59 -8.03
C GLU A 46 8.55 33.30 -6.68
N ILE A 47 7.85 32.71 -5.71
CA ILE A 47 7.86 33.16 -4.32
C ILE A 47 8.68 32.20 -3.46
N ALA A 48 9.67 32.72 -2.76
CA ALA A 48 10.46 31.96 -1.80
C ALA A 48 9.94 32.16 -0.38
N PHE A 49 9.87 31.08 0.38
CA PHE A 49 9.47 31.09 1.79
C PHE A 49 10.14 29.96 2.55
N ASP A 50 10.38 30.17 3.83
CA ASP A 50 10.93 29.14 4.71
C ASP A 50 9.83 28.22 5.20
N VAL A 51 10.14 26.92 5.26
CA VAL A 51 9.25 25.89 5.78
C VAL A 51 9.77 25.49 7.16
N PRO A 52 9.29 26.15 8.23
CA PRO A 52 9.64 25.76 9.58
C PRO A 52 9.07 24.37 9.88
N TRP A 53 9.70 23.70 10.83
CA TRP A 53 9.16 22.45 11.33
C TRP A 53 7.88 22.69 12.11
N ALA A 54 6.87 21.86 11.84
CA ALA A 54 5.64 21.89 12.58
C ALA A 54 5.84 21.28 13.96
N GLU A 55 5.48 22.05 14.99
CA GLU A 55 5.38 21.55 16.35
C GLU A 55 4.04 20.83 16.55
N PRO A 56 4.04 19.58 17.04
CA PRO A 56 2.79 18.90 17.39
C PRO A 56 2.09 19.66 18.52
N ALA A 57 0.76 19.70 18.47
CA ALA A 57 -0.05 20.30 19.52
C ALA A 57 0.10 19.52 20.82
N SER A 58 0.10 18.18 20.75
CA SER A 58 0.32 17.33 21.94
C SER A 58 1.80 16.97 22.13
N GLY A 59 2.29 17.17 23.36
CA GLY A 59 3.68 16.84 23.71
C GLY A 59 3.94 15.34 23.68
N TYR A 60 4.97 14.92 22.93
CA TYR A 60 5.28 13.52 22.67
C TYR A 60 6.63 13.10 23.25
N VAL A 61 6.67 11.97 23.98
CA VAL A 61 7.89 11.35 24.45
C VAL A 61 8.04 9.96 23.82
N GLN A 62 9.10 9.77 23.05
CA GLN A 62 9.41 8.47 22.46
C GLN A 62 9.97 7.55 23.54
N TRP A 63 9.35 6.38 23.75
CA TRP A 63 9.95 5.33 24.56
C TRP A 63 11.27 4.86 23.94
N GLN A 64 12.37 4.98 24.69
CA GLN A 64 13.65 4.38 24.35
C GLN A 64 13.80 3.09 25.16
N ALA A 65 13.85 1.96 24.45
CA ALA A 65 14.07 0.66 25.09
C ALA A 65 15.53 0.58 25.56
N GLY A 66 15.73 0.35 26.86
CA GLY A 66 17.05 0.27 27.48
C GLY A 66 17.73 -1.08 27.29
N SER A 67 16.95 -2.17 27.21
CA SER A 67 17.49 -3.53 27.04
C SER A 67 17.27 -4.12 25.64
N LEU A 68 18.03 -5.18 25.28
CA LEU A 68 17.80 -5.93 24.03
C LEU A 68 16.39 -6.57 24.01
N ARG A 69 15.95 -7.14 25.14
CA ARG A 69 14.62 -7.75 25.28
C ARG A 69 13.51 -6.72 25.04
N GLU A 70 13.64 -5.53 25.61
CA GLU A 70 12.70 -4.43 25.36
C GLU A 70 12.72 -3.97 23.90
N ARG A 71 13.89 -3.91 23.26
CA ARG A 71 14.00 -3.56 21.84
C ARG A 71 13.28 -4.58 20.94
N VAL A 72 13.45 -5.87 21.22
CA VAL A 72 12.74 -6.95 20.50
C VAL A 72 11.23 -6.87 20.76
N ALA A 73 10.82 -6.75 22.02
CA ALA A 73 9.40 -6.62 22.38
C ALA A 73 8.76 -5.39 21.74
N LYS A 74 9.46 -4.26 21.73
CA LYS A 74 9.05 -3.04 21.04
C LYS A 74 8.83 -3.29 19.55
N SER A 75 9.81 -3.88 18.87
CA SER A 75 9.75 -4.15 17.43
C SER A 75 8.56 -5.06 17.09
N LEU A 76 8.35 -6.12 17.88
CA LEU A 76 7.21 -7.03 17.71
C LEU A 76 5.86 -6.31 17.95
N ARG A 77 5.72 -5.52 19.01
CA ARG A 77 4.49 -4.73 19.25
C ARG A 77 4.19 -3.79 18.10
N GLN A 78 5.20 -3.06 17.62
CA GLN A 78 5.08 -2.13 16.49
C GLN A 78 4.83 -2.83 15.15
N SER A 79 5.14 -4.12 15.04
CA SER A 79 4.84 -4.92 13.85
C SER A 79 3.39 -5.40 13.79
N VAL A 80 2.74 -5.62 14.93
CA VAL A 80 1.37 -6.16 15.03
C VAL A 80 0.31 -5.06 15.11
N ARG A 81 0.69 -3.88 15.62
CA ARG A 81 -0.21 -2.73 15.81
C ARG A 81 0.47 -1.43 15.37
N SER A 82 -0.28 -0.56 14.69
CA SER A 82 0.17 0.81 14.40
C SER A 82 0.43 1.56 15.71
N ASP A 83 1.49 2.39 15.71
CA ASP A 83 1.82 3.29 16.81
C ASP A 83 0.66 4.27 17.07
N PHE A 84 -0.10 4.65 16.04
CA PHE A 84 -1.27 5.52 16.18
C PHE A 84 -2.33 4.88 17.08
N LEU A 85 -2.54 3.57 16.95
CA LEU A 85 -3.55 2.88 17.74
C LEU A 85 -3.10 2.58 19.16
N ALA A 86 -1.82 2.70 19.50
CA ALA A 86 -1.32 2.33 20.83
C ALA A 86 -1.73 3.37 21.89
N ALA A 87 -2.11 2.94 23.10
CA ALA A 87 -2.44 3.86 24.19
C ALA A 87 -1.24 4.73 24.62
N ASN A 88 -0.02 4.18 24.47
CA ASN A 88 1.23 4.89 24.70
C ASN A 88 1.99 4.97 23.37
N LEU A 89 2.39 6.17 22.95
CA LEU A 89 3.17 6.32 21.72
C LEU A 89 4.52 5.60 21.82
N GLY A 90 4.94 4.99 20.72
CA GLY A 90 6.21 4.26 20.64
C GLY A 90 6.18 2.86 21.25
N GLY A 91 5.00 2.33 21.62
CA GLY A 91 4.81 0.95 22.07
C GLY A 91 5.22 0.68 23.52
N ALA A 92 5.34 1.73 24.34
CA ALA A 92 5.67 1.61 25.76
C ALA A 92 4.68 0.69 26.49
N PRO A 93 5.12 -0.11 27.48
CA PRO A 93 4.21 -0.82 28.39
C PRO A 93 3.22 0.15 29.04
N GLN A 94 2.01 -0.33 29.34
CA GLN A 94 0.92 0.49 29.90
C GLN A 94 1.25 1.04 31.30
N ASP A 95 2.12 0.34 32.03
CA ASP A 95 2.53 0.66 33.41
C ASP A 95 3.60 1.76 33.50
N GLN A 96 4.19 2.16 32.37
CA GLN A 96 5.06 3.33 32.33
C GLN A 96 4.19 4.57 32.11
N HIS A 97 4.16 5.48 33.10
CA HIS A 97 3.47 6.78 33.08
C HIS A 97 4.03 7.74 31.99
N THR A 98 4.03 7.30 30.74
CA THR A 98 4.22 8.14 29.55
C THR A 98 2.88 8.73 29.15
N ARG A 99 2.86 10.01 28.78
CA ARG A 99 1.65 10.73 28.34
C ARG A 99 0.85 9.90 27.33
N LEU A 100 -0.46 9.84 27.54
CA LEU A 100 -1.41 9.11 26.69
C LEU A 100 -1.28 9.57 25.23
N ASN A 101 -1.26 8.61 24.31
CA ASN A 101 -1.38 8.89 22.89
C ASN A 101 -2.76 9.51 22.61
N SER A 102 -2.75 10.69 21.99
CA SER A 102 -3.96 11.49 21.71
C SER A 102 -4.98 10.73 20.86
N ALA A 103 -4.53 9.79 20.03
CA ALA A 103 -5.31 9.03 19.07
C ALA A 103 -6.52 8.25 19.63
N VAL A 104 -6.43 7.76 20.87
CA VAL A 104 -7.47 6.92 21.53
C VAL A 104 -7.75 7.41 22.95
N ALA A 105 -7.24 8.60 23.33
CA ALA A 105 -7.46 9.15 24.66
C ALA A 105 -8.98 9.22 24.97
N PRO A 106 -9.39 8.86 26.20
CA PRO A 106 -10.80 8.76 26.56
C PRO A 106 -11.53 10.08 26.32
N SER A 107 -12.84 9.94 26.10
CA SER A 107 -13.78 11.03 25.86
C SER A 107 -13.52 12.21 26.79
N GLY A 108 -13.76 13.42 26.28
CA GLY A 108 -13.75 14.65 27.08
C GLY A 108 -14.80 14.70 28.20
N ALA A 109 -15.38 13.57 28.59
CA ALA A 109 -16.23 13.43 29.77
C ALA A 109 -15.45 13.68 31.07
N GLU A 110 -14.16 13.37 31.14
CA GLU A 110 -13.32 13.66 32.32
C GLU A 110 -12.82 15.12 32.36
N THR A 111 -12.84 15.84 31.23
CA THR A 111 -12.26 17.20 31.12
C THR A 111 -13.25 18.29 30.70
N GLY A 112 -14.50 17.94 30.38
CA GLY A 112 -15.52 18.86 29.87
C GLY A 112 -15.24 19.47 28.48
N ARG A 113 -14.14 19.07 27.80
CA ARG A 113 -13.76 19.60 26.47
C ARG A 113 -14.29 18.73 25.33
N LEU A 114 -14.72 19.36 24.24
CA LEU A 114 -15.00 18.65 22.98
C LEU A 114 -13.70 18.01 22.44
N THR A 115 -13.71 16.71 22.21
CA THR A 115 -12.55 15.99 21.64
C THR A 115 -12.40 16.31 20.16
N ALA A 116 -11.15 16.53 19.71
CA ALA A 116 -10.84 16.55 18.29
C ALA A 116 -11.16 15.19 17.63
N ASP A 117 -11.52 15.19 16.36
CA ASP A 117 -11.82 13.95 15.65
C ASP A 117 -10.57 13.10 15.38
N ALA A 118 -10.79 11.89 14.87
CA ALA A 118 -9.71 10.94 14.62
C ALA A 118 -8.73 11.41 13.53
N GLY A 119 -9.18 12.14 12.50
CA GLY A 119 -8.32 12.65 11.43
C GLY A 119 -7.40 13.77 11.90
N ALA A 120 -7.91 14.73 12.68
CA ALA A 120 -7.10 15.80 13.28
C ALA A 120 -6.04 15.23 14.24
N ARG A 121 -6.43 14.25 15.08
CA ARG A 121 -5.51 13.52 15.96
C ARG A 121 -4.44 12.74 15.19
N TYR A 122 -4.82 12.15 14.05
CA TYR A 122 -3.87 11.43 13.20
C TYR A 122 -2.82 12.37 12.59
N THR A 123 -3.21 13.56 12.12
CA THR A 123 -2.26 14.58 11.66
C THR A 123 -1.29 14.98 12.79
N ASP A 124 -1.80 15.27 13.98
CA ASP A 124 -0.96 15.65 15.14
C ASP A 124 0.03 14.52 15.52
N PHE A 125 -0.47 13.29 15.54
CA PHE A 125 0.34 12.10 15.77
C PHE A 125 1.50 11.98 14.76
N LEU A 126 1.24 12.22 13.47
CA LEU A 126 2.29 12.16 12.45
C LEU A 126 3.32 13.27 12.63
N LEU A 127 2.91 14.50 12.98
CA LEU A 127 3.82 15.60 13.31
C LEU A 127 4.74 15.21 14.47
N ALA A 128 4.16 14.67 15.55
CA ALA A 128 4.89 14.18 16.71
C ALA A 128 5.89 13.07 16.33
N LYS A 129 5.44 12.10 15.54
CA LYS A 129 6.28 11.00 15.06
C LYS A 129 7.44 11.48 14.19
N ALA A 130 7.20 12.45 13.30
CA ALA A 130 8.24 13.06 12.47
C ALA A 130 9.27 13.83 13.30
N LYS A 131 8.82 14.62 14.29
CA LYS A 131 9.71 15.37 15.20
C LYS A 131 10.74 14.45 15.87
N SER A 132 10.30 13.28 16.36
CA SER A 132 11.22 12.31 16.98
C SER A 132 12.24 11.67 16.04
N GLY A 133 11.97 11.68 14.72
CA GLY A 133 12.87 11.14 13.72
C GLY A 133 13.96 12.12 13.27
N ARG A 134 13.73 13.42 13.43
CA ARG A 134 14.63 14.49 12.96
C ARG A 134 15.84 14.62 13.89
N ALA A 135 17.00 14.97 13.31
CA ALA A 135 18.18 15.32 14.09
C ALA A 135 17.98 16.71 14.71
N ALA A 136 18.56 16.95 15.89
CA ALA A 136 18.46 18.22 16.61
C ALA A 136 18.95 19.43 15.79
N ASP A 137 19.90 19.22 14.86
CA ASP A 137 20.59 20.29 14.12
C ASP A 137 20.09 20.49 12.68
N ALA A 138 19.03 19.82 12.24
CA ALA A 138 18.57 20.00 10.87
C ALA A 138 17.91 21.40 10.70
N GLN A 139 18.20 22.08 9.58
CA GLN A 139 17.69 23.43 9.35
C GLN A 139 16.32 23.43 8.64
N PRO A 140 15.49 24.48 8.82
CA PRO A 140 14.30 24.72 8.02
C PRO A 140 14.63 24.68 6.52
N GLN A 141 13.71 24.14 5.73
CA GLN A 141 13.90 24.06 4.28
C GLN A 141 13.32 25.32 3.63
N THR A 142 14.11 26.06 2.86
CA THR A 142 13.58 27.11 1.98
C THR A 142 12.91 26.45 0.78
N CYS A 143 11.67 26.83 0.51
CA CYS A 143 10.89 26.37 -0.63
C CYS A 143 10.65 27.52 -1.61
N GLN A 144 10.42 27.17 -2.87
CA GLN A 144 9.98 28.10 -3.89
C GLN A 144 8.65 27.60 -4.46
N ALA A 145 7.68 28.50 -4.63
CA ALA A 145 6.42 28.21 -5.29
C ALA A 145 6.27 29.07 -6.56
N PRO A 146 5.83 28.49 -7.69
CA PRO A 146 5.49 29.24 -8.87
C PRO A 146 4.33 30.21 -8.58
N LEU A 147 4.50 31.45 -9.01
CA LEU A 147 3.53 32.53 -8.90
C LEU A 147 3.23 33.06 -10.31
N PHE A 148 1.95 33.22 -10.63
CA PHE A 148 1.49 33.74 -11.91
C PHE A 148 0.61 34.96 -11.65
N GLU A 149 1.10 36.13 -12.04
CA GLU A 149 0.41 37.39 -11.83
C GLU A 149 -0.51 37.66 -13.01
N LEU A 150 -1.81 37.72 -12.73
CA LEU A 150 -2.85 38.09 -13.67
C LEU A 150 -3.18 39.57 -13.48
N SER A 151 -3.19 40.30 -14.60
CA SER A 151 -3.68 41.68 -14.65
C SER A 151 -4.76 41.82 -15.71
N HIS A 152 -5.95 42.23 -15.27
CA HIS A 152 -7.11 42.55 -16.11
C HIS A 152 -7.81 43.82 -15.57
N ALA A 153 -8.54 44.54 -16.43
CA ALA A 153 -9.22 45.79 -16.11
C ALA A 153 -10.23 45.59 -14.95
N GLY A 154 -9.82 45.91 -13.73
CA GLY A 154 -10.64 45.79 -12.52
C GLY A 154 -10.43 44.53 -11.67
N LEU A 155 -9.61 43.57 -12.11
CA LEU A 155 -9.28 42.36 -11.34
C LEU A 155 -7.77 42.09 -11.34
N LYS A 156 -7.15 42.17 -10.15
CA LYS A 156 -5.76 41.81 -9.91
C LYS A 156 -5.72 40.49 -9.13
N THR A 157 -5.26 39.42 -9.76
CA THR A 157 -5.27 38.08 -9.17
C THR A 157 -3.91 37.43 -9.32
N ASP A 158 -3.50 36.69 -8.31
CA ASP A 158 -2.28 35.90 -8.32
C ASP A 158 -2.61 34.42 -8.21
N VAL A 159 -2.12 33.61 -9.15
CA VAL A 159 -2.24 32.16 -9.09
C VAL A 159 -0.95 31.61 -8.51
N ILE A 160 -1.03 30.94 -7.37
CA ILE A 160 0.12 30.38 -6.65
C ILE A 160 0.00 28.86 -6.62
N GLU A 161 1.03 28.14 -7.04
CA GLU A 161 1.00 26.67 -7.05
C GLU A 161 1.63 26.08 -5.78
N MET A 162 0.85 25.30 -5.02
CA MET A 162 1.34 24.39 -3.99
C MET A 162 1.60 23.02 -4.62
N TYR A 163 2.83 22.81 -5.06
CA TYR A 163 3.27 21.51 -5.59
C TYR A 163 3.60 20.58 -4.42
N TRP A 164 2.96 19.42 -4.34
CA TRP A 164 3.22 18.40 -3.30
C TRP A 164 3.75 17.08 -3.85
N ALA A 165 3.68 16.88 -5.16
CA ALA A 165 4.02 15.64 -5.82
C ALA A 165 5.48 15.19 -5.63
N ASP A 166 6.43 16.12 -5.53
CA ASP A 166 7.84 15.83 -5.21
C ASP A 166 8.03 15.20 -3.81
N LEU A 167 7.06 15.38 -2.90
CA LEU A 167 7.11 14.88 -1.53
C LEU A 167 6.49 13.49 -1.37
N SER A 168 5.62 13.08 -2.28
CA SER A 168 4.90 11.80 -2.24
C SER A 168 5.38 10.80 -3.29
N ARG A 169 5.96 11.23 -4.42
CA ARG A 169 6.06 10.37 -5.61
C ARG A 169 7.33 9.55 -5.79
N LEU A 170 7.15 8.57 -6.68
CA LEU A 170 8.15 7.81 -7.42
C LEU A 170 8.92 8.74 -8.38
N SER A 171 10.22 8.90 -8.20
CA SER A 171 11.08 9.39 -9.29
C SER A 171 10.90 8.48 -10.51
N GLY A 172 10.80 9.02 -11.73
CA GLY A 172 10.47 8.30 -12.98
C GLY A 172 11.41 7.17 -13.42
N ASN A 173 12.30 6.68 -12.56
CA ASN A 173 13.17 5.54 -12.81
C ASN A 173 12.37 4.23 -12.60
N ALA A 174 12.27 3.40 -13.65
CA ALA A 174 11.54 2.13 -13.65
C ALA A 174 11.80 1.21 -12.41
N PRO A 175 13.03 1.06 -11.89
CA PRO A 175 13.28 0.24 -10.70
C PRO A 175 12.56 0.74 -9.44
N ARG A 176 12.35 2.05 -9.30
CA ARG A 176 11.62 2.62 -8.16
C ARG A 176 10.12 2.32 -8.25
N ILE A 177 9.57 2.32 -9.46
CA ILE A 177 8.16 1.94 -9.71
C ILE A 177 7.93 0.50 -9.27
N VAL A 178 8.80 -0.44 -9.68
CA VAL A 178 8.70 -1.85 -9.28
C VAL A 178 8.81 -2.01 -7.76
N THR A 179 9.76 -1.33 -7.13
CA THR A 179 9.98 -1.41 -5.67
C THR A 179 8.77 -0.89 -4.88
N GLU A 180 8.12 0.17 -5.35
CA GLU A 180 6.98 0.77 -4.66
C GLU A 180 5.67 0.07 -4.99
N LEU A 181 5.52 -0.52 -6.18
CA LEU A 181 4.48 -1.51 -6.46
C LEU A 181 4.57 -2.71 -5.51
N PHE A 182 5.78 -3.22 -5.30
CA PHE A 182 6.04 -4.30 -4.36
C PHE A 182 5.81 -3.85 -2.91
N THR A 183 6.06 -2.59 -2.57
CA THR A 183 5.76 -2.05 -1.22
C THR A 183 4.25 -1.90 -1.01
N LEU A 184 3.54 -1.39 -2.03
CA LEU A 184 2.08 -1.21 -2.04
C LEU A 184 1.38 -2.56 -1.80
N LEU A 185 1.92 -3.64 -2.37
CA LEU A 185 1.45 -5.01 -2.15
C LEU A 185 1.24 -5.33 -0.66
N PHE A 186 2.17 -4.95 0.20
CA PHE A 186 2.08 -5.24 1.64
C PHE A 186 1.41 -4.12 2.43
N HIS A 187 1.53 -2.87 1.96
CA HIS A 187 0.90 -1.74 2.63
C HIS A 187 -0.63 -1.73 2.51
N LEU A 188 -1.23 -2.23 1.42
CA LEU A 188 -2.70 -2.28 1.30
C LEU A 188 -3.33 -3.16 2.40
N SER A 189 -2.74 -4.33 2.69
CA SER A 189 -3.13 -5.18 3.83
C SER A 189 -2.99 -4.44 5.16
N LYS A 190 -1.85 -3.76 5.37
CA LYS A 190 -1.57 -2.96 6.57
C LYS A 190 -2.58 -1.84 6.76
N LEU A 191 -2.91 -1.12 5.69
CA LEU A 191 -3.85 -0.01 5.68
C LEU A 191 -5.26 -0.47 6.04
N GLY A 192 -5.70 -1.60 5.47
CA GLY A 192 -6.96 -2.25 5.86
C GLY A 192 -6.97 -2.69 7.33
N ARG A 193 -5.86 -3.24 7.84
CA ARG A 193 -5.69 -3.59 9.26
C ARG A 193 -5.79 -2.36 10.17
N ASP A 194 -5.15 -1.25 9.81
CA ASP A 194 -5.16 -0.03 10.62
C ASP A 194 -6.54 0.65 10.61
N GLY A 195 -7.23 0.67 9.46
CA GLY A 195 -8.61 1.14 9.37
C GLY A 195 -9.59 0.35 10.24
N LEU A 196 -9.53 -0.99 10.17
CA LEU A 196 -10.35 -1.86 11.05
C LEU A 196 -9.96 -1.71 12.52
N GLY A 197 -8.66 -1.59 12.80
CA GLY A 197 -8.13 -1.43 14.14
C GLY A 197 -8.56 -0.13 14.82
N LEU A 198 -8.68 0.97 14.06
CA LEU A 198 -9.21 2.24 14.56
C LEU A 198 -10.69 2.13 14.92
N THR A 199 -11.50 1.55 14.03
CA THR A 199 -12.93 1.33 14.30
C THR A 199 -13.14 0.43 15.52
N ALA A 200 -12.37 -0.64 15.65
CA ALA A 200 -12.39 -1.49 16.84
C ALA A 200 -12.00 -0.70 18.10
N ALA A 201 -11.00 0.18 18.04
CA ALA A 201 -10.58 0.95 19.21
C ALA A 201 -11.65 1.94 19.72
N LEU A 202 -12.48 2.49 18.83
CA LEU A 202 -13.52 3.46 19.20
C LEU A 202 -14.89 2.83 19.47
N ILE A 203 -15.07 1.54 19.17
CA ILE A 203 -16.28 0.75 19.46
C ILE A 203 -15.88 -0.46 20.33
N PRO A 204 -15.33 -0.24 21.55
CA PRO A 204 -14.79 -1.31 22.39
C PRO A 204 -15.84 -2.32 22.84
N GLU A 205 -17.11 -1.93 22.92
CA GLU A 205 -18.24 -2.76 23.33
C GLU A 205 -18.55 -3.90 22.35
N ASN A 206 -18.16 -3.78 21.09
CA ASN A 206 -18.39 -4.80 20.08
C ASN A 206 -17.29 -5.89 20.12
N LYS A 207 -17.50 -6.92 20.94
CA LYS A 207 -16.56 -8.04 21.11
C LYS A 207 -16.24 -8.78 19.79
N ALA A 208 -17.23 -8.93 18.91
CA ALA A 208 -17.02 -9.57 17.62
C ALA A 208 -16.12 -8.74 16.70
N LEU A 209 -16.23 -7.40 16.76
CA LEU A 209 -15.33 -6.49 16.05
C LEU A 209 -13.90 -6.57 16.60
N GLN A 210 -13.73 -6.69 17.93
CA GLN A 210 -12.42 -6.92 18.53
C GLN A 210 -11.80 -8.22 18.02
N ALA A 211 -12.57 -9.31 18.01
CA ALA A 211 -12.12 -10.60 17.49
C ALA A 211 -11.73 -10.49 16.01
N ALA A 212 -12.55 -9.84 15.17
CA ALA A 212 -12.24 -9.61 13.76
C ALA A 212 -10.92 -8.84 13.59
N ASN A 213 -10.68 -7.81 14.41
CA ASN A 213 -9.44 -7.05 14.42
C ASN A 213 -8.22 -7.90 14.85
N VAL A 214 -8.37 -8.81 15.83
CA VAL A 214 -7.29 -9.76 16.19
C VAL A 214 -6.94 -10.67 15.01
N PHE A 215 -7.95 -11.26 14.37
CA PHE A 215 -7.75 -12.14 13.23
C PHE A 215 -7.16 -11.41 12.01
N GLN A 216 -7.60 -10.18 11.74
CA GLN A 216 -7.00 -9.33 10.69
C GLN A 216 -5.52 -9.04 10.99
N ARG A 217 -5.17 -8.70 12.23
CA ARG A 217 -3.78 -8.45 12.64
C ARG A 217 -2.92 -9.71 12.50
N SER A 218 -3.45 -10.85 12.90
CA SER A 218 -2.80 -12.16 12.74
C SER A 218 -2.53 -12.46 11.26
N ALA A 219 -3.56 -12.33 10.41
CA ALA A 219 -3.44 -12.55 8.97
C ALA A 219 -2.41 -11.60 8.32
N ASP A 220 -2.48 -10.30 8.59
CA ASP A 220 -1.50 -9.33 8.09
C ASP A 220 -0.07 -9.70 8.54
N PHE A 221 0.11 -10.05 9.82
CA PHE A 221 1.42 -10.40 10.37
C PHE A 221 1.98 -11.68 9.74
N LEU A 222 1.20 -12.75 9.66
CA LEU A 222 1.61 -14.01 9.00
C LEU A 222 1.95 -13.77 7.52
N PHE A 223 1.18 -12.94 6.83
CA PHE A 223 1.39 -12.62 5.42
C PHE A 223 2.71 -11.90 5.20
N THR A 224 2.87 -10.78 5.87
CA THR A 224 3.96 -9.83 5.60
C THR A 224 5.27 -10.20 6.30
N ARG A 225 5.25 -10.92 7.43
CA ARG A 225 6.45 -11.24 8.23
C ARG A 225 6.87 -12.70 8.13
N TRP A 226 5.97 -13.61 7.76
CA TRP A 226 6.30 -15.03 7.62
C TRP A 226 6.26 -15.47 6.16
N LEU A 227 5.12 -15.41 5.47
CA LEU A 227 5.02 -15.90 4.07
C LEU A 227 6.01 -15.18 3.17
N ALA A 228 6.05 -13.84 3.20
CA ALA A 228 6.98 -13.06 2.38
C ALA A 228 8.45 -13.38 2.68
N LEU A 229 8.82 -13.60 3.95
CA LEU A 229 10.20 -13.88 4.34
C LEU A 229 10.61 -15.34 4.10
N LEU A 230 9.69 -16.28 4.22
CA LEU A 230 9.91 -17.67 3.81
C LEU A 230 10.10 -17.76 2.29
N SER A 231 9.31 -17.01 1.51
CA SER A 231 9.52 -16.88 0.06
C SER A 231 10.86 -16.22 -0.27
N LEU A 232 11.29 -15.22 0.51
CA LEU A 232 12.64 -14.67 0.39
C LEU A 232 13.73 -15.71 0.70
N GLN A 233 13.55 -16.59 1.68
CA GLN A 233 14.51 -17.66 1.95
C GLN A 233 14.60 -18.69 0.81
N LEU A 234 13.50 -18.96 0.09
CA LEU A 234 13.55 -19.79 -1.11
C LEU A 234 14.43 -19.17 -2.20
N VAL A 235 14.43 -17.83 -2.31
CA VAL A 235 15.37 -17.10 -3.17
C VAL A 235 16.81 -17.25 -2.67
N VAL A 236 17.04 -17.21 -1.35
CA VAL A 236 18.39 -17.47 -0.78
C VAL A 236 18.87 -18.88 -1.17
N CYS A 237 18.04 -19.92 -1.00
CA CYS A 237 18.41 -21.29 -1.42
C CYS A 237 18.71 -21.38 -2.92
N ALA A 238 17.90 -20.73 -3.76
CA ALA A 238 18.15 -20.63 -5.19
C ALA A 238 19.50 -19.97 -5.51
N LEU A 239 19.85 -18.90 -4.78
CA LEU A 239 21.15 -18.23 -4.92
C LEU A 239 22.31 -19.09 -4.41
N LEU A 240 22.10 -19.99 -3.43
CA LEU A 240 23.16 -20.91 -2.98
C LEU A 240 23.49 -21.97 -4.03
N LEU A 241 22.55 -22.33 -4.91
CA LEU A 241 22.77 -23.26 -6.03
C LEU A 241 23.52 -22.60 -7.20
N LEU A 242 23.55 -21.28 -7.24
CA LEU A 242 24.08 -20.51 -8.35
C LEU A 242 25.55 -20.79 -8.72
N PRO A 243 26.50 -20.88 -7.78
CA PRO A 243 27.91 -21.11 -8.14
C PRO A 243 28.13 -22.34 -9.02
N ARG A 244 27.25 -23.34 -8.91
CA ARG A 244 27.26 -24.56 -9.73
C ARG A 244 27.08 -24.28 -11.22
N ALA A 245 26.38 -23.20 -11.60
CA ALA A 245 26.22 -22.75 -12.98
C ALA A 245 27.53 -22.55 -13.74
N PHE A 246 28.61 -22.26 -13.01
CA PHE A 246 29.92 -21.91 -13.55
C PHE A 246 30.87 -23.11 -13.64
N LEU A 247 30.38 -24.32 -13.33
CA LEU A 247 31.16 -25.55 -13.50
C LEU A 247 31.26 -25.97 -14.98
N PRO A 248 32.41 -26.52 -15.41
CA PRO A 248 32.57 -27.04 -16.76
C PRO A 248 31.53 -28.13 -17.04
N GLY A 249 30.78 -28.02 -18.14
CA GLY A 249 29.79 -29.03 -18.56
C GLY A 249 28.32 -28.67 -18.29
N HIS A 250 28.02 -27.53 -17.67
CA HIS A 250 26.64 -27.03 -17.55
C HIS A 250 26.33 -25.97 -18.61
N ALA A 251 25.14 -26.04 -19.21
CA ALA A 251 24.73 -25.16 -20.31
C ALA A 251 24.52 -23.71 -19.81
N LEU A 252 25.57 -22.90 -19.94
CA LEU A 252 25.64 -21.48 -19.57
C LEU A 252 24.47 -20.63 -20.11
N GLY A 253 23.87 -20.98 -21.26
CA GLY A 253 22.92 -20.11 -21.98
C GLY A 253 21.61 -19.79 -21.26
N HIS A 254 20.90 -20.78 -20.70
CA HIS A 254 19.60 -20.56 -20.05
C HIS A 254 19.74 -20.06 -18.61
N VAL A 255 20.78 -20.53 -17.92
CA VAL A 255 21.09 -20.15 -16.54
C VAL A 255 21.59 -18.69 -16.52
N ALA A 256 22.55 -18.32 -17.39
CA ALA A 256 23.06 -16.94 -17.45
C ALA A 256 21.98 -15.91 -17.79
N ALA A 257 21.02 -16.21 -18.67
CA ALA A 257 19.95 -15.27 -19.02
C ALA A 257 18.98 -15.00 -17.85
N GLY A 258 18.57 -16.03 -17.11
CA GLY A 258 17.72 -15.87 -15.92
C GLY A 258 18.44 -15.13 -14.79
N LEU A 259 19.74 -15.38 -14.63
CA LEU A 259 20.57 -14.74 -13.61
C LEU A 259 20.93 -13.30 -13.93
N LEU A 260 21.27 -12.99 -15.18
CA LEU A 260 21.49 -11.61 -15.65
C LEU A 260 20.23 -10.76 -15.46
N LEU A 261 19.04 -11.34 -15.64
CA LEU A 261 17.79 -10.65 -15.37
C LEU A 261 17.61 -10.36 -13.88
N ILE A 262 17.86 -11.32 -13.00
CA ILE A 262 17.68 -11.18 -11.54
C ILE A 262 18.74 -10.27 -10.92
N PHE A 263 20.02 -10.49 -11.24
CA PHE A 263 21.12 -9.62 -10.80
C PHE A 263 21.01 -8.24 -11.42
N GLY A 264 20.62 -8.13 -12.69
CA GLY A 264 20.39 -6.84 -13.35
C GLY A 264 19.27 -6.05 -12.67
N VAL A 265 18.14 -6.68 -12.34
CA VAL A 265 17.02 -6.02 -11.65
C VAL A 265 17.35 -5.68 -10.21
N GLY A 266 17.97 -6.59 -9.45
CA GLY A 266 18.39 -6.36 -8.06
C GLY A 266 19.48 -5.29 -7.94
N PHE A 267 20.44 -5.30 -8.87
CA PHE A 267 21.50 -4.31 -8.95
C PHE A 267 20.97 -2.94 -9.41
N ALA A 268 20.08 -2.89 -10.40
CA ALA A 268 19.43 -1.64 -10.81
C ALA A 268 18.60 -1.04 -9.66
N ALA A 269 17.90 -1.86 -8.87
CA ALA A 269 17.19 -1.41 -7.68
C ALA A 269 18.14 -0.87 -6.60
N LEU A 270 19.26 -1.54 -6.34
CA LEU A 270 20.28 -1.11 -5.38
C LEU A 270 21.03 0.17 -5.82
N ALA A 271 21.37 0.26 -7.10
CA ALA A 271 22.05 1.42 -7.69
C ALA A 271 21.15 2.66 -7.76
N VAL A 272 19.85 2.48 -8.06
CA VAL A 272 18.85 3.56 -7.99
C VAL A 272 18.62 4.00 -6.54
N TYR A 273 18.63 3.08 -5.58
CA TYR A 273 18.48 3.40 -4.16
C TYR A 273 19.69 4.16 -3.59
N ARG A 274 20.92 3.81 -4.01
CA ARG A 274 22.15 4.48 -3.58
C ARG A 274 22.49 5.76 -4.35
N ARG A 275 21.61 6.21 -5.25
CA ARG A 275 21.82 7.37 -6.15
C ARG A 275 21.97 8.73 -5.44
N HIS A 276 21.85 8.79 -4.12
CA HIS A 276 22.27 9.96 -3.32
C HIS A 276 23.78 9.99 -2.99
N TRP A 277 24.55 8.98 -3.39
CA TRP A 277 26.02 8.98 -3.37
C TRP A 277 26.57 8.73 -4.77
N HIS A 278 26.73 9.80 -5.55
CA HIS A 278 27.16 9.77 -6.95
C HIS A 278 28.48 9.01 -7.22
N TRP A 279 29.35 8.91 -6.22
CA TRP A 279 30.65 8.22 -6.32
C TRP A 279 30.56 6.70 -6.07
N VAL A 280 29.62 6.23 -5.24
CA VAL A 280 29.46 4.80 -4.93
C VAL A 280 28.78 4.04 -6.07
N SER A 281 27.89 4.68 -6.82
CA SER A 281 27.25 4.07 -8.00
C SER A 281 28.24 3.79 -9.13
N ALA A 282 29.24 4.64 -9.33
CA ALA A 282 30.31 4.41 -10.31
C ALA A 282 31.24 3.26 -9.87
N VAL A 283 31.60 3.24 -8.59
CA VAL A 283 32.40 2.15 -7.99
C VAL A 283 31.64 0.83 -8.02
N ALA A 284 30.34 0.80 -7.73
CA ALA A 284 29.51 -0.41 -7.82
C ALA A 284 29.34 -0.91 -9.26
N LEU A 285 29.25 -0.01 -10.25
CA LEU A 285 29.17 -0.37 -11.67
C LEU A 285 30.47 -1.03 -12.18
N CYS A 286 31.62 -0.70 -11.59
CA CYS A 286 32.90 -1.32 -11.89
C CYS A 286 33.15 -2.59 -11.05
N ILE A 287 32.68 -2.62 -9.78
CA ILE A 287 32.85 -3.75 -8.87
C ILE A 287 31.94 -4.92 -9.23
N ALA A 288 30.74 -4.71 -9.76
CA ALA A 288 29.84 -5.83 -10.08
C ALA A 288 30.33 -6.72 -11.24
N PRO A 289 30.79 -6.18 -12.39
CA PRO A 289 31.43 -6.97 -13.43
C PRO A 289 32.77 -7.53 -12.98
N ALA A 290 33.57 -6.77 -12.22
CA ALA A 290 34.83 -7.25 -11.68
C ALA A 290 34.63 -8.35 -10.62
N GLY A 291 33.53 -8.30 -9.85
CA GLY A 291 33.15 -9.28 -8.85
C GLY A 291 32.53 -10.53 -9.47
N ALA A 292 31.76 -10.38 -10.56
CA ALA A 292 31.30 -11.52 -11.36
C ALA A 292 32.47 -12.18 -12.11
N LEU A 293 33.38 -11.38 -12.67
CA LEU A 293 34.61 -11.87 -13.31
C LEU A 293 35.55 -12.51 -12.29
N ALA A 294 35.71 -11.93 -11.09
CA ALA A 294 36.47 -12.51 -9.99
C ALA A 294 35.79 -13.78 -9.47
N LEU A 295 34.46 -13.84 -9.38
CA LEU A 295 33.75 -15.07 -9.01
C LEU A 295 33.98 -16.16 -10.07
N VAL A 296 33.89 -15.82 -11.36
CA VAL A 296 34.20 -16.74 -12.47
C VAL A 296 35.66 -17.18 -12.40
N LEU A 297 36.61 -16.27 -12.17
CA LEU A 297 38.03 -16.59 -12.05
C LEU A 297 38.31 -17.46 -10.83
N VAL A 298 37.74 -17.14 -9.67
CA VAL A 298 37.97 -17.89 -8.43
C VAL A 298 37.24 -19.23 -8.46
N VAL A 299 36.08 -19.37 -9.14
CA VAL A 299 35.42 -20.67 -9.32
C VAL A 299 36.17 -21.55 -10.32
N THR A 300 36.66 -20.98 -11.42
CA THR A 300 37.44 -21.73 -12.42
C THR A 300 38.84 -22.08 -11.92
N LEU A 301 39.50 -21.23 -11.14
CA LEU A 301 40.80 -21.51 -10.52
C LEU A 301 40.69 -22.33 -9.22
N GLY A 302 39.67 -22.07 -8.40
CA GLY A 302 39.45 -22.72 -7.11
C GLY A 302 38.90 -24.14 -7.22
N SER A 303 38.25 -24.50 -8.33
CA SER A 303 37.91 -25.90 -8.65
C SER A 303 39.14 -26.76 -8.94
N GLN A 304 40.29 -26.15 -9.23
CA GLN A 304 41.57 -26.84 -9.39
C GLN A 304 42.35 -26.97 -8.07
N TRP A 305 41.91 -26.31 -6.99
CA TRP A 305 42.59 -26.34 -5.69
C TRP A 305 41.92 -27.35 -4.75
N PRO A 306 42.66 -28.34 -4.20
CA PRO A 306 42.13 -29.23 -3.17
C PRO A 306 41.65 -28.41 -1.96
N GLY A 307 40.34 -28.47 -1.67
CA GLY A 307 39.71 -27.70 -0.59
C GLY A 307 39.35 -26.25 -0.93
N GLY A 308 39.40 -25.84 -2.21
CA GLY A 308 39.01 -24.49 -2.64
C GLY A 308 37.50 -24.21 -2.57
N VAL A 309 36.67 -25.24 -2.75
CA VAL A 309 35.19 -25.15 -2.77
C VAL A 309 34.60 -24.60 -1.46
N PRO A 310 34.98 -25.06 -0.25
CA PRO A 310 34.52 -24.46 1.00
C PRO A 310 34.78 -22.96 1.12
N TRP A 311 35.96 -22.49 0.71
CA TRP A 311 36.33 -21.08 0.81
C TRP A 311 35.55 -20.22 -0.18
N LEU A 312 35.39 -20.72 -1.41
CA LEU A 312 34.51 -20.12 -2.42
C LEU A 312 33.08 -20.00 -1.92
N MET A 313 32.54 -21.08 -1.37
CA MET A 313 31.18 -21.09 -0.82
C MET A 313 31.06 -20.21 0.41
N ALA A 314 32.05 -20.16 1.29
CA ALA A 314 32.06 -19.24 2.43
C ALA A 314 31.99 -17.77 1.97
N LEU A 315 32.77 -17.39 0.96
CA LEU A 315 32.75 -16.04 0.39
C LEU A 315 31.42 -15.73 -0.30
N TRP A 316 30.88 -16.70 -1.05
CA TRP A 316 29.57 -16.57 -1.71
C TRP A 316 28.43 -16.44 -0.69
N VAL A 317 28.38 -17.31 0.32
CA VAL A 317 27.41 -17.26 1.43
C VAL A 317 27.53 -15.92 2.15
N ALA A 318 28.74 -15.43 2.43
CA ALA A 318 28.93 -14.12 3.03
C ALA A 318 28.33 -12.99 2.16
N ALA A 319 28.53 -13.04 0.84
CA ALA A 319 27.93 -12.08 -0.09
C ALA A 319 26.39 -12.15 -0.10
N VAL A 320 25.81 -13.35 -0.14
CA VAL A 320 24.36 -13.57 -0.07
C VAL A 320 23.80 -13.06 1.26
N VAL A 321 24.44 -13.37 2.38
CA VAL A 321 24.05 -12.90 3.73
C VAL A 321 24.11 -11.37 3.82
N MET A 322 25.15 -10.73 3.28
CA MET A 322 25.25 -9.26 3.24
C MET A 322 24.15 -8.62 2.38
N ALA A 323 23.88 -9.18 1.20
CA ALA A 323 22.81 -8.70 0.32
C ALA A 323 21.43 -8.87 0.98
N HIS A 324 21.18 -10.02 1.59
CA HIS A 324 19.96 -10.30 2.34
C HIS A 324 19.79 -9.35 3.54
N ASP A 325 20.83 -9.14 4.35
CA ASP A 325 20.79 -8.21 5.49
C ASP A 325 20.53 -6.75 5.04
N ALA A 326 21.14 -6.33 3.93
CA ALA A 326 20.90 -5.02 3.34
C ALA A 326 19.43 -4.85 2.91
N LEU A 327 18.86 -5.86 2.25
CA LEU A 327 17.44 -5.87 1.88
C LEU A 327 16.54 -5.85 3.11
N LEU A 328 16.83 -6.66 4.14
CA LEU A 328 16.05 -6.66 5.37
C LEU A 328 16.10 -5.33 6.11
N ARG A 329 17.24 -4.63 6.13
CA ARG A 329 17.34 -3.27 6.71
C ARG A 329 16.49 -2.27 5.95
N PHE A 330 16.48 -2.35 4.62
CA PHE A 330 15.60 -1.54 3.79
C PHE A 330 14.11 -1.82 4.07
N CYS A 331 13.75 -3.09 4.24
CA CYS A 331 12.40 -3.49 4.60
C CYS A 331 12.03 -3.07 6.03
N GLU A 332 12.95 -3.13 7.00
CA GLU A 332 12.73 -2.78 8.41
C GLU A 332 12.34 -1.31 8.62
N GLU A 333 12.77 -0.41 7.72
CA GLU A 333 12.33 0.98 7.73
C GLU A 333 10.82 1.13 7.44
N ARG A 334 10.23 0.20 6.68
CA ARG A 334 8.83 0.21 6.25
C ARG A 334 7.95 -0.74 7.08
N PHE A 335 8.49 -1.92 7.39
CA PHE A 335 7.85 -3.02 8.09
C PHE A 335 8.71 -3.45 9.28
N ARG A 336 8.29 -3.07 10.48
CA ARG A 336 8.98 -3.50 11.71
C ARG A 336 8.97 -5.01 11.90
N ALA A 337 10.00 -5.49 12.60
CA ALA A 337 10.31 -6.89 12.92
C ALA A 337 10.77 -7.76 11.74
N VAL A 338 10.80 -7.21 10.51
CA VAL A 338 11.29 -7.93 9.33
C VAL A 338 12.77 -8.28 9.47
N LEU A 339 13.59 -7.40 10.02
CA LEU A 339 15.01 -7.68 10.20
C LEU A 339 15.26 -8.84 11.18
N GLY A 340 14.55 -8.84 12.31
CA GLY A 340 14.69 -9.86 13.34
C GLY A 340 14.22 -11.23 12.86
N ILE A 341 13.00 -11.31 12.32
CA ILE A 341 12.42 -12.56 11.83
C ILE A 341 13.18 -13.06 10.60
N GLY A 342 13.56 -12.17 9.68
CA GLY A 342 14.33 -12.55 8.50
C GLY A 342 15.71 -13.11 8.86
N ARG A 343 16.41 -12.56 9.85
CA ARG A 343 17.67 -13.13 10.34
C ARG A 343 17.49 -14.48 11.05
N LEU A 344 16.41 -14.64 11.81
CA LEU A 344 16.06 -15.92 12.42
C LEU A 344 15.81 -17.00 11.36
N LEU A 345 15.04 -16.66 10.33
CA LEU A 345 14.77 -17.56 9.20
C LEU A 345 16.05 -17.88 8.42
N LEU A 346 16.91 -16.88 8.16
CA LEU A 346 18.21 -17.09 7.52
C LEU A 346 19.11 -18.04 8.32
N ALA A 347 19.15 -17.89 9.65
CA ALA A 347 19.89 -18.80 10.52
C ALA A 347 19.32 -20.22 10.45
N GLY A 348 17.99 -20.36 10.50
CA GLY A 348 17.32 -21.66 10.34
C GLY A 348 17.60 -22.30 8.98
N THR A 349 17.55 -21.52 7.88
CA THR A 349 17.94 -21.95 6.54
C THR A 349 19.39 -22.40 6.50
N GLY A 350 20.32 -21.64 7.08
CA GLY A 350 21.73 -22.02 7.18
C GLY A 350 21.92 -23.34 7.92
N VAL A 351 21.27 -23.54 9.06
CA VAL A 351 21.30 -24.80 9.82
C VAL A 351 20.77 -25.96 8.98
N ALA A 352 19.65 -25.78 8.27
CA ALA A 352 19.09 -26.81 7.39
C ALA A 352 20.04 -27.16 6.23
N VAL A 353 20.72 -26.17 5.64
CA VAL A 353 21.75 -26.39 4.62
C VAL A 353 22.91 -27.20 5.18
N LEU A 354 23.42 -26.83 6.36
CA LEU A 354 24.54 -27.53 6.98
C LEU A 354 24.20 -28.98 7.33
N ILE A 355 23.02 -29.23 7.92
CA ILE A 355 22.57 -30.59 8.27
C ILE A 355 22.36 -31.42 7.01
N GLY A 356 21.65 -30.89 6.00
CA GLY A 356 21.36 -31.62 4.77
C GLY A 356 22.60 -31.92 3.94
N GLY A 357 23.60 -31.04 3.96
CA GLY A 357 24.85 -31.21 3.22
C GLY A 357 25.93 -32.03 3.91
N GLN A 358 25.73 -32.41 5.19
CA GLN A 358 26.70 -33.21 5.93
C GLN A 358 26.88 -34.62 5.37
N ALA A 359 25.82 -35.23 4.82
CA ALA A 359 25.86 -36.58 4.29
C ALA A 359 26.81 -36.73 3.10
N ASP A 360 26.84 -35.73 2.21
CA ASP A 360 27.65 -35.74 0.99
C ASP A 360 28.94 -34.90 1.11
N GLY A 361 29.15 -34.27 2.27
CA GLY A 361 30.32 -33.47 2.60
C GLY A 361 30.32 -32.06 1.98
N LEU A 362 30.37 -31.03 2.84
CA LEU A 362 30.45 -29.61 2.43
C LEU A 362 31.79 -29.21 1.78
N GLN A 363 32.67 -30.17 1.56
CA GLN A 363 33.90 -30.02 0.79
C GLN A 363 33.63 -29.98 -0.72
N ASN A 364 32.47 -30.50 -1.16
CA ASN A 364 32.09 -30.61 -2.56
C ASN A 364 30.84 -29.77 -2.87
N TRP A 365 30.67 -29.38 -4.14
CA TRP A 365 29.48 -28.66 -4.60
C TRP A 365 28.18 -29.43 -4.36
N ASP A 366 28.24 -30.76 -4.45
CA ASP A 366 27.09 -31.64 -4.24
C ASP A 366 26.57 -31.53 -2.81
N GLY A 367 27.43 -31.49 -1.79
CA GLY A 367 27.01 -31.32 -0.40
C GLY A 367 26.26 -30.01 -0.17
N TRP A 368 26.71 -28.90 -0.78
CA TRP A 368 25.99 -27.63 -0.72
C TRP A 368 24.64 -27.67 -1.46
N ALA A 369 24.56 -28.38 -2.58
CA ALA A 369 23.33 -28.54 -3.34
C ALA A 369 22.29 -29.41 -2.60
N HIS A 370 22.70 -30.54 -2.02
CA HIS A 370 21.85 -31.37 -1.16
C HIS A 370 21.38 -30.61 0.08
N GLY A 371 22.28 -29.84 0.70
CA GLY A 371 21.93 -28.92 1.79
C GLY A 371 20.88 -27.90 1.37
N ALA A 372 21.04 -27.24 0.21
CA ALA A 372 20.06 -26.29 -0.30
C ALA A 372 18.70 -26.94 -0.60
N LEU A 373 18.67 -28.17 -1.13
CA LEU A 373 17.43 -28.93 -1.36
C LEU A 373 16.73 -29.31 -0.03
N ALA A 374 17.49 -29.73 0.98
CA ALA A 374 16.98 -29.99 2.32
C ALA A 374 16.39 -28.74 2.98
N ALA A 375 17.05 -27.59 2.80
CA ALA A 375 16.54 -26.31 3.26
C ALA A 375 15.29 -25.87 2.49
N ILE A 376 15.21 -26.09 1.17
CA ILE A 376 13.99 -25.85 0.38
C ILE A 376 12.82 -26.67 0.95
N GLU A 377 13.05 -27.94 1.27
CA GLU A 377 12.04 -28.82 1.88
C GLU A 377 11.56 -28.28 3.25
N ALA A 378 12.48 -27.86 4.11
CA ALA A 378 12.14 -27.24 5.40
C ALA A 378 11.33 -25.94 5.24
N LEU A 379 11.71 -25.11 4.27
CA LEU A 379 11.04 -23.85 3.99
C LEU A 379 9.65 -24.05 3.40
N LEU A 380 9.47 -25.03 2.51
CA LEU A 380 8.15 -25.40 1.98
C LEU A 380 7.23 -25.94 3.07
N LEU A 381 7.75 -26.74 4.01
CA LEU A 381 7.00 -27.15 5.20
C LEU A 381 6.61 -25.93 6.06
N GLY A 382 7.53 -24.99 6.24
CA GLY A 382 7.24 -23.70 6.88
C GLY A 382 6.10 -22.94 6.20
N HIS A 383 6.07 -22.91 4.86
CA HIS A 383 4.96 -22.31 4.12
C HIS A 383 3.64 -23.03 4.42
N VAL A 384 3.61 -24.36 4.41
CA VAL A 384 2.39 -25.13 4.74
C VAL A 384 1.85 -24.75 6.11
N VAL A 385 2.71 -24.72 7.13
CA VAL A 385 2.32 -24.34 8.50
C VAL A 385 1.76 -22.92 8.54
N VAL A 386 2.45 -21.96 7.94
CA VAL A 386 2.01 -20.56 7.94
C VAL A 386 0.71 -20.37 7.15
N TRP A 387 0.51 -21.10 6.05
CA TRP A 387 -0.75 -21.09 5.30
C TRP A 387 -1.91 -21.69 6.09
N VAL A 388 -1.69 -22.73 6.89
CA VAL A 388 -2.73 -23.24 7.80
C VAL A 388 -3.11 -22.18 8.85
N LEU A 389 -2.12 -21.52 9.46
CA LEU A 389 -2.37 -20.43 10.41
C LEU A 389 -3.07 -19.23 9.74
N MET A 390 -2.73 -18.95 8.48
CA MET A 390 -3.39 -17.96 7.65
C MET A 390 -4.86 -18.33 7.43
N SER A 391 -5.14 -19.59 7.08
CA SER A 391 -6.50 -20.10 6.88
C SER A 391 -7.35 -19.91 8.13
N VAL A 392 -6.83 -20.29 9.29
CA VAL A 392 -7.52 -20.07 10.58
C VAL A 392 -7.78 -18.58 10.82
N SER A 393 -6.79 -17.73 10.56
CA SER A 393 -6.93 -16.28 10.73
C SER A 393 -7.98 -15.69 9.78
N VAL A 394 -8.00 -16.10 8.51
CA VAL A 394 -8.99 -15.64 7.53
C VAL A 394 -10.40 -16.14 7.88
N VAL A 395 -10.55 -17.42 8.25
CA VAL A 395 -11.84 -17.97 8.69
C VAL A 395 -12.36 -17.20 9.91
N GLY A 396 -11.51 -16.98 10.91
CA GLY A 396 -11.86 -16.20 12.10
C GLY A 396 -12.27 -14.77 11.75
N LEU A 397 -11.55 -14.11 10.83
CA LEU A 397 -11.89 -12.78 10.33
C LEU A 397 -13.26 -12.75 9.60
N VAL A 398 -13.56 -13.78 8.81
CA VAL A 398 -14.83 -13.87 8.08
C VAL A 398 -16.01 -14.03 9.05
N LEU A 399 -15.91 -14.98 9.98
CA LEU A 399 -16.93 -15.27 10.97
C LEU A 399 -17.12 -14.12 11.97
N ALA A 400 -16.03 -13.67 12.60
CA ALA A 400 -16.09 -12.58 13.57
C ALA A 400 -16.56 -11.27 12.93
N GLY A 401 -16.14 -10.98 11.69
CA GLY A 401 -16.61 -9.80 10.98
C GLY A 401 -18.09 -9.89 10.56
N TRP A 402 -18.60 -11.08 10.25
CA TRP A 402 -20.03 -11.26 10.02
C TRP A 402 -20.83 -10.99 11.30
N LEU A 403 -20.41 -11.59 12.43
CA LEU A 403 -21.02 -11.35 13.75
C LEU A 403 -20.93 -9.88 14.17
N ALA A 404 -19.81 -9.22 13.90
CA ALA A 404 -19.61 -7.80 14.19
C ALA A 404 -20.55 -6.88 13.40
N GLY A 405 -21.09 -7.36 12.28
CA GLY A 405 -22.08 -6.66 11.46
C GLY A 405 -23.53 -6.81 11.93
N LEU A 406 -23.81 -7.64 12.95
CA LEU A 406 -25.14 -7.83 13.53
C LEU A 406 -25.64 -6.78 14.57
N PRO A 407 -24.86 -5.82 15.13
CA PRO A 407 -25.26 -5.03 16.32
C PRO A 407 -26.38 -4.00 16.07
N ALA A 408 -26.85 -3.41 17.18
CA ALA A 408 -28.17 -2.84 17.43
C ALA A 408 -28.53 -1.50 16.76
N GLN A 409 -27.58 -0.67 16.31
CA GLN A 409 -27.88 0.63 15.71
C GLN A 409 -27.51 0.70 14.20
N PRO A 410 -28.37 1.26 13.33
CA PRO A 410 -28.12 1.31 11.88
C PRO A 410 -26.88 2.11 11.47
N ALA A 411 -26.58 3.21 12.16
CA ALA A 411 -25.46 4.11 11.82
C ALA A 411 -24.09 3.48 12.10
N SER A 412 -23.91 2.89 13.29
CA SER A 412 -22.68 2.19 13.66
C SER A 412 -22.49 0.91 12.84
N ARG A 413 -23.58 0.22 12.48
CA ARG A 413 -23.53 -0.95 11.59
C ARG A 413 -22.89 -0.65 10.24
N ALA A 414 -23.23 0.49 9.62
CA ALA A 414 -22.65 0.87 8.33
C ALA A 414 -21.14 1.12 8.43
N GLN A 415 -20.70 1.86 9.46
CA GLN A 415 -19.28 2.14 9.70
C GLN A 415 -18.48 0.85 9.95
N VAL A 416 -19.00 -0.04 10.80
CA VAL A 416 -18.37 -1.34 11.09
C VAL A 416 -18.26 -2.20 9.84
N ARG A 417 -19.34 -2.30 9.05
CA ARG A 417 -19.34 -3.06 7.80
C ARG A 417 -18.28 -2.54 6.82
N GLN A 418 -18.18 -1.23 6.65
CA GLN A 418 -17.21 -0.65 5.73
C GLN A 418 -15.76 -0.84 6.17
N ALA A 419 -15.49 -0.73 7.48
CA ALA A 419 -14.17 -1.02 8.02
C ALA A 419 -13.76 -2.49 7.77
N ILE A 420 -14.69 -3.43 7.94
CA ILE A 420 -14.45 -4.86 7.66
C ILE A 420 -14.24 -5.12 6.17
N VAL A 421 -15.05 -4.53 5.30
CA VAL A 421 -14.89 -4.64 3.84
C VAL A 421 -13.52 -4.10 3.42
N THR A 422 -13.10 -2.97 3.96
CA THR A 422 -11.79 -2.36 3.66
C THR A 422 -10.64 -3.25 4.15
N GLY A 423 -10.73 -3.79 5.37
CA GLY A 423 -9.75 -4.73 5.91
C GLY A 423 -9.58 -5.98 5.04
N ARG A 424 -10.69 -6.59 4.62
CA ARG A 424 -10.69 -7.79 3.77
C ARG A 424 -10.23 -7.50 2.34
N LEU A 425 -10.69 -6.41 1.74
CA LEU A 425 -10.28 -6.01 0.39
C LEU A 425 -8.78 -5.78 0.32
N GLY A 426 -8.23 -5.02 1.28
CA GLY A 426 -6.78 -4.79 1.38
C GLY A 426 -6.01 -6.10 1.49
N LEU A 427 -6.40 -6.98 2.41
CA LEU A 427 -5.75 -8.29 2.59
C LEU A 427 -5.84 -9.19 1.34
N PHE A 428 -7.02 -9.32 0.72
CA PHE A 428 -7.24 -10.24 -0.39
C PHE A 428 -6.59 -9.78 -1.68
N VAL A 429 -6.63 -8.48 -1.99
CA VAL A 429 -5.91 -7.95 -3.16
C VAL A 429 -4.40 -8.11 -2.95
N SER A 430 -3.88 -7.76 -1.78
CA SER A 430 -2.47 -7.97 -1.41
C SER A 430 -2.05 -9.45 -1.54
N MET A 431 -2.84 -10.37 -0.99
CA MET A 431 -2.55 -11.80 -1.04
C MET A 431 -2.63 -12.34 -2.47
N GLY A 432 -3.65 -11.95 -3.24
CA GLY A 432 -3.82 -12.39 -4.63
C GLY A 432 -2.65 -11.97 -5.51
N SER A 433 -2.24 -10.71 -5.39
CA SER A 433 -1.07 -10.19 -6.09
C SER A 433 0.22 -10.87 -5.63
N PHE A 434 0.38 -11.20 -4.34
CA PHE A 434 1.56 -11.90 -3.84
C PHE A 434 1.65 -13.34 -4.36
N VAL A 435 0.53 -14.07 -4.35
CA VAL A 435 0.46 -15.44 -4.88
C VAL A 435 0.78 -15.44 -6.37
N ALA A 436 0.18 -14.54 -7.15
CA ALA A 436 0.49 -14.39 -8.58
C ALA A 436 1.96 -14.06 -8.83
N PHE A 437 2.54 -13.14 -8.06
CA PHE A 437 3.96 -12.81 -8.15
C PHE A 437 4.85 -14.02 -7.83
N THR A 438 4.55 -14.75 -6.75
CA THR A 438 5.32 -15.91 -6.31
C THR A 438 5.25 -17.06 -7.31
N MET A 439 4.05 -17.35 -7.85
CA MET A 439 3.87 -18.37 -8.88
C MET A 439 4.61 -18.01 -10.17
N THR A 440 4.56 -16.74 -10.59
CA THR A 440 5.30 -16.25 -11.75
C THR A 440 6.81 -16.36 -11.54
N ALA A 441 7.30 -15.94 -10.37
CA ALA A 441 8.71 -16.03 -10.02
C ALA A 441 9.18 -17.49 -10.01
N TRP A 442 8.41 -18.40 -9.40
CA TRP A 442 8.75 -19.82 -9.39
C TRP A 442 8.76 -20.42 -10.80
N ALA A 443 7.75 -20.10 -11.63
CA ALA A 443 7.71 -20.59 -13.01
C ALA A 443 8.91 -20.12 -13.83
N LEU A 444 9.34 -18.87 -13.67
CA LEU A 444 10.54 -18.31 -14.31
C LEU A 444 11.83 -18.97 -13.81
N LEU A 445 11.89 -19.31 -12.53
CA LEU A 445 13.07 -19.90 -11.89
C LEU A 445 13.17 -21.42 -12.05
N SER A 446 12.06 -22.10 -12.34
CA SER A 446 11.96 -23.57 -12.32
C SER A 446 12.95 -24.23 -13.27
N ALA A 447 12.99 -23.81 -14.54
CA ALA A 447 13.89 -24.41 -15.53
C ALA A 447 15.38 -24.14 -15.22
N PRO A 448 15.82 -22.90 -14.92
CA PRO A 448 17.18 -22.65 -14.46
C PRO A 448 17.59 -23.47 -13.23
N LEU A 449 16.70 -23.56 -12.23
CA LEU A 449 16.99 -24.33 -11.01
C LEU A 449 17.12 -25.83 -11.28
N GLN A 450 16.25 -26.39 -12.11
CA GLN A 450 16.34 -27.79 -12.52
C GLN A 450 17.64 -28.09 -13.27
N ALA A 451 18.10 -27.17 -14.14
CA ALA A 451 19.37 -27.32 -14.84
C ALA A 451 20.58 -27.31 -13.89
N LEU A 452 20.53 -26.53 -12.80
CA LEU A 452 21.61 -26.48 -11.80
C LEU A 452 21.76 -27.79 -11.02
N VAL A 453 20.73 -28.61 -10.92
CA VAL A 453 20.73 -29.86 -10.14
C VAL A 453 20.53 -31.09 -11.03
N ALA A 454 20.75 -30.97 -12.34
CA ALA A 454 20.39 -31.97 -13.35
C ALA A 454 20.98 -33.36 -13.10
N ASP A 455 22.17 -33.41 -12.50
CA ASP A 455 22.99 -34.59 -12.27
C ASP A 455 22.88 -35.15 -10.84
N LEU A 456 22.03 -34.55 -9.99
CA LEU A 456 21.91 -34.93 -8.58
C LEU A 456 20.70 -35.84 -8.33
N TYR A 457 20.86 -36.76 -7.38
CA TYR A 457 19.75 -37.51 -6.78
C TYR A 457 19.53 -37.01 -5.36
N TYR A 458 18.31 -36.62 -5.06
CA TYR A 458 17.94 -36.11 -3.75
C TYR A 458 17.06 -37.14 -3.03
N ARG A 459 17.31 -37.37 -1.75
CA ARG A 459 16.42 -38.14 -0.88
C ARG A 459 15.62 -37.15 -0.02
N PRO A 460 14.34 -36.92 -0.34
CA PRO A 460 13.50 -36.07 0.49
C PRO A 460 13.42 -36.64 1.90
N TRP A 461 13.36 -35.76 2.89
CA TRP A 461 13.23 -36.16 4.30
C TRP A 461 11.80 -35.99 4.83
N TRP A 462 10.94 -35.26 4.12
CA TRP A 462 9.54 -35.02 4.49
C TRP A 462 8.55 -35.40 3.38
N PHE A 463 8.77 -34.89 2.17
CA PHE A 463 7.88 -34.99 1.02
C PHE A 463 8.02 -36.29 0.22
N GLY A 464 8.82 -37.23 0.70
CA GLY A 464 9.05 -38.54 0.08
C GLY A 464 10.06 -39.34 0.89
N GLN A 465 10.14 -40.65 0.66
CA GLN A 465 11.13 -41.53 1.32
C GLN A 465 12.11 -42.17 0.34
N ALA A 466 11.73 -42.25 -0.95
CA ALA A 466 12.54 -42.81 -2.00
C ALA A 466 13.45 -41.73 -2.62
N PRO A 467 14.71 -42.07 -2.97
CA PRO A 467 15.54 -41.21 -3.80
C PRO A 467 14.83 -40.86 -5.11
N ILE A 468 14.88 -39.59 -5.49
CA ILE A 468 14.33 -39.04 -6.73
C ILE A 468 15.40 -38.17 -7.36
N SER A 469 15.39 -37.99 -8.69
CA SER A 469 16.26 -36.98 -9.30
C SER A 469 15.93 -35.60 -8.71
N ALA A 470 16.96 -34.80 -8.39
CA ALA A 470 16.75 -33.45 -7.85
C ALA A 470 15.90 -32.54 -8.75
N PRO A 471 16.02 -32.58 -10.10
CA PRO A 471 15.10 -31.88 -10.99
C PRO A 471 13.67 -32.41 -10.88
N GLY A 472 13.51 -33.74 -10.76
CA GLY A 472 12.20 -34.37 -10.56
C GLY A 472 11.56 -33.94 -9.25
N PHE A 473 12.34 -33.82 -8.17
CA PHE A 473 11.87 -33.26 -6.90
C PHE A 473 11.37 -31.82 -7.08
N LEU A 474 12.18 -30.93 -7.67
CA LEU A 474 11.80 -29.52 -7.88
C LEU A 474 10.58 -29.39 -8.81
N GLN A 475 10.50 -30.19 -9.87
CA GLN A 475 9.37 -30.21 -10.79
C GLN A 475 8.10 -30.72 -10.10
N GLN A 476 8.19 -31.78 -9.29
CA GLN A 476 7.05 -32.28 -8.52
C GLN A 476 6.58 -31.24 -7.50
N ARG A 477 7.51 -30.58 -6.78
CA ARG A 477 7.15 -29.50 -5.84
C ARG A 477 6.49 -28.33 -6.55
N PHE A 478 6.97 -27.96 -7.74
CA PHE A 478 6.35 -26.94 -8.58
C PHE A 478 4.92 -27.33 -8.98
N GLY A 479 4.75 -28.54 -9.52
CA GLY A 479 3.47 -29.06 -9.96
C GLY A 479 2.45 -29.08 -8.83
N ASN A 480 2.79 -29.72 -7.71
CA ASN A 480 1.90 -29.84 -6.55
C ASN A 480 1.54 -28.47 -5.98
N SER A 481 2.54 -27.61 -5.71
CA SER A 481 2.26 -26.28 -5.16
C SER A 481 1.39 -25.44 -6.11
N THR A 482 1.65 -25.52 -7.42
CA THR A 482 0.86 -24.77 -8.41
C THR A 482 -0.58 -25.28 -8.48
N GLN A 483 -0.78 -26.60 -8.47
CA GLN A 483 -2.10 -27.22 -8.50
C GLN A 483 -2.90 -26.93 -7.23
N ASP A 484 -2.28 -27.09 -6.06
CA ASP A 484 -2.91 -26.88 -4.75
C ASP A 484 -3.33 -25.42 -4.55
N PHE A 485 -2.50 -24.47 -5.00
CA PHE A 485 -2.76 -23.03 -4.85
C PHE A 485 -3.53 -22.41 -6.02
N ALA A 486 -3.68 -23.09 -7.17
CA ALA A 486 -4.37 -22.53 -8.34
C ALA A 486 -5.83 -22.12 -8.09
N PRO A 487 -6.67 -22.89 -7.35
CA PRO A 487 -8.02 -22.45 -7.02
C PRO A 487 -8.02 -21.17 -6.17
N LEU A 488 -7.12 -21.09 -5.19
CA LEU A 488 -6.96 -19.90 -4.35
C LEU A 488 -6.51 -18.69 -5.17
N ALA A 489 -5.49 -18.87 -6.01
CA ALA A 489 -4.97 -17.85 -6.90
C ALA A 489 -6.07 -17.35 -7.86
N LEU A 490 -6.82 -18.26 -8.47
CA LEU A 490 -7.93 -17.92 -9.37
C LEU A 490 -8.98 -17.07 -8.65
N VAL A 491 -9.45 -17.49 -7.46
CA VAL A 491 -10.47 -16.74 -6.70
C VAL A 491 -9.97 -15.33 -6.37
N LEU A 492 -8.73 -15.19 -5.90
CA LEU A 492 -8.15 -13.89 -5.55
C LEU A 492 -7.89 -13.00 -6.79
N LEU A 493 -7.49 -13.59 -7.91
CA LEU A 493 -7.27 -12.89 -9.17
C LEU A 493 -8.58 -12.47 -9.83
N LEU A 494 -9.64 -13.29 -9.75
CA LEU A 494 -10.97 -12.91 -10.20
C LEU A 494 -11.52 -11.73 -9.42
N LEU A 495 -11.28 -11.66 -8.11
CA LEU A 495 -11.64 -10.48 -7.31
C LEU A 495 -10.89 -9.23 -7.80
N SER A 496 -9.59 -9.36 -8.03
CA SER A 496 -8.75 -8.26 -8.53
C SER A 496 -9.17 -7.81 -9.94
N GLY A 497 -9.46 -8.78 -10.83
CA GLY A 497 -9.97 -8.55 -12.17
C GLY A 497 -11.35 -7.90 -12.17
N PHE A 498 -12.22 -8.27 -11.24
CA PHE A 498 -13.52 -7.63 -11.06
C PHE A 498 -13.38 -6.16 -10.66
N VAL A 499 -12.46 -5.83 -9.75
CA VAL A 499 -12.17 -4.43 -9.38
C VAL A 499 -11.68 -3.64 -10.60
N ILE A 500 -10.79 -4.22 -11.42
CA ILE A 500 -10.33 -3.59 -12.67
C ILE A 500 -11.49 -3.39 -13.65
N LEU A 501 -12.37 -4.38 -13.80
CA LEU A 501 -13.53 -4.32 -14.69
C LEU A 501 -14.49 -3.19 -14.31
N VAL A 502 -14.67 -2.92 -13.01
CA VAL A 502 -15.48 -1.80 -12.53
C VAL A 502 -14.94 -0.47 -13.05
N PHE A 503 -13.62 -0.28 -13.08
CA PHE A 503 -12.98 0.96 -13.53
C PHE A 503 -12.74 1.04 -15.04
N LEU A 504 -12.82 -0.08 -15.75
CA LEU A 504 -12.43 -0.16 -17.16
C LEU A 504 -13.13 0.88 -18.06
N PRO A 505 -14.45 1.12 -18.02
CA PRO A 505 -15.08 2.12 -18.88
C PRO A 505 -14.55 3.54 -18.62
N SER A 506 -14.29 3.89 -17.37
CA SER A 506 -13.70 5.18 -17.00
C SER A 506 -12.26 5.32 -17.47
N LEU A 507 -11.48 4.23 -17.44
CA LEU A 507 -10.13 4.22 -17.99
C LEU A 507 -10.12 4.38 -19.50
N LEU A 508 -11.11 3.84 -20.22
CA LEU A 508 -11.25 4.06 -21.65
C LEU A 508 -11.59 5.53 -22.00
N VAL A 509 -12.34 6.22 -21.14
CA VAL A 509 -12.59 7.67 -21.26
C VAL A 509 -11.33 8.48 -20.94
N GLU A 510 -10.61 8.15 -19.86
CA GLU A 510 -9.32 8.78 -19.51
C GLU A 510 -8.29 8.65 -20.64
N LEU A 511 -8.26 7.49 -21.31
CA LEU A 511 -7.39 7.25 -22.47
C LEU A 511 -7.91 7.86 -23.77
N ARG A 512 -9.08 8.53 -23.74
CA ARG A 512 -9.79 9.08 -24.89
C ARG A 512 -10.05 8.05 -26.00
N VAL A 513 -10.11 6.76 -25.65
CA VAL A 513 -10.45 5.66 -26.59
C VAL A 513 -11.94 5.71 -26.94
N THR A 514 -12.78 6.08 -25.96
CA THR A 514 -14.22 6.27 -26.13
C THR A 514 -14.60 7.70 -25.79
N ARG A 515 -15.29 8.40 -26.70
CA ARG A 515 -15.72 9.81 -26.50
C ARG A 515 -17.25 9.98 -26.34
N SER A 516 -18.03 8.91 -26.50
CA SER A 516 -19.50 8.98 -26.71
C SER A 516 -20.36 8.25 -25.66
N LEU A 517 -19.84 8.04 -24.44
CA LEU A 517 -20.68 7.50 -23.36
C LEU A 517 -21.53 8.60 -22.74
N LEU A 518 -22.85 8.39 -22.64
CA LEU A 518 -23.75 9.29 -21.92
C LEU A 518 -23.28 9.38 -20.45
N SER A 519 -23.09 10.61 -19.94
CA SER A 519 -22.65 10.92 -18.57
C SER A 519 -23.37 10.06 -17.52
N ALA A 520 -24.70 9.97 -17.63
CA ALA A 520 -25.53 9.17 -16.74
C ALA A 520 -25.20 7.66 -16.75
N ARG A 521 -24.93 7.07 -17.92
CA ARG A 521 -24.61 5.63 -18.03
C ARG A 521 -23.28 5.32 -17.37
N LEU A 522 -22.28 6.16 -17.63
CA LEU A 522 -20.94 6.00 -17.07
C LEU A 522 -20.94 6.18 -15.54
N GLY A 523 -21.61 7.24 -15.06
CA GLY A 523 -21.80 7.48 -13.62
C GLY A 523 -22.59 6.37 -12.93
N CYS A 524 -23.64 5.84 -13.56
CA CYS A 524 -24.40 4.70 -13.04
C CYS A 524 -23.57 3.42 -12.98
N TRP A 525 -22.74 3.16 -14.00
CA TRP A 525 -21.83 2.01 -14.03
C TRP A 525 -20.87 2.06 -12.84
N LEU A 526 -20.15 3.17 -12.65
CA LEU A 526 -19.21 3.31 -11.54
C LEU A 526 -19.91 3.18 -10.18
N SER A 527 -21.06 3.82 -10.01
CA SER A 527 -21.88 3.74 -8.79
C SER A 527 -22.24 2.31 -8.42
N ARG A 528 -22.78 1.57 -9.40
CA ARG A 528 -23.16 0.17 -9.24
C ARG A 528 -21.92 -0.70 -9.05
N GLY A 529 -20.84 -0.40 -9.74
CA GLY A 529 -19.56 -1.10 -9.65
C GLY A 529 -19.00 -1.02 -8.24
N TYR A 530 -18.87 0.17 -7.67
CA TYR A 530 -18.42 0.35 -6.29
C TYR A 530 -19.34 -0.34 -5.26
N CYS A 531 -20.67 -0.22 -5.40
CA CYS A 531 -21.61 -0.96 -4.54
C CYS A 531 -21.47 -2.49 -4.70
N SER A 532 -21.13 -2.93 -5.91
CA SER A 532 -20.92 -4.34 -6.21
C SER A 532 -19.59 -4.85 -5.66
N ILE A 533 -18.54 -4.03 -5.57
CA ILE A 533 -17.28 -4.39 -4.90
C ILE A 533 -17.55 -4.77 -3.44
N GLU A 534 -18.36 -3.99 -2.72
CA GLU A 534 -18.68 -4.31 -1.31
C GLU A 534 -19.42 -5.63 -1.15
N ARG A 535 -20.42 -5.86 -2.01
CA ARG A 535 -21.17 -7.13 -2.03
C ARG A 535 -20.25 -8.28 -2.41
N MET A 536 -19.43 -8.08 -3.45
CA MET A 536 -18.50 -9.07 -3.98
C MET A 536 -17.50 -9.48 -2.91
N VAL A 537 -16.86 -8.53 -2.22
CA VAL A 537 -15.95 -8.82 -1.09
C VAL A 537 -16.67 -9.66 -0.02
N GLY A 538 -17.93 -9.37 0.28
CA GLY A 538 -18.76 -10.17 1.17
C GLY A 538 -18.92 -11.62 0.71
N TRP A 539 -19.39 -11.85 -0.52
CA TRP A 539 -19.59 -13.19 -1.10
C TRP A 539 -18.27 -13.95 -1.27
N TRP A 540 -17.23 -13.29 -1.79
CA TRP A 540 -15.90 -13.86 -1.96
C TRP A 540 -15.26 -14.25 -0.64
N SER A 541 -15.53 -13.52 0.44
CA SER A 541 -15.06 -13.90 1.78
C SER A 541 -15.56 -15.28 2.17
N TRP A 542 -16.82 -15.61 1.88
CA TRP A 542 -17.40 -16.92 2.18
C TRP A 542 -16.84 -18.01 1.26
N LEU A 543 -16.69 -17.72 -0.02
CA LEU A 543 -16.07 -18.65 -0.98
C LEU A 543 -14.63 -18.98 -0.56
N LEU A 544 -13.85 -17.95 -0.22
CA LEU A 544 -12.48 -18.08 0.25
C LEU A 544 -12.41 -18.87 1.56
N MET A 545 -13.31 -18.57 2.51
CA MET A 545 -13.42 -19.31 3.76
C MET A 545 -13.70 -20.80 3.50
N ALA A 546 -14.67 -21.12 2.63
CA ALA A 546 -14.99 -22.50 2.27
C ALA A 546 -13.79 -23.21 1.61
N LEU A 547 -13.11 -22.55 0.67
CA LEU A 547 -11.91 -23.08 0.02
C LEU A 547 -10.80 -23.38 1.04
N LEU A 548 -10.53 -22.44 1.96
CA LEU A 548 -9.50 -22.59 2.99
C LEU A 548 -9.85 -23.66 4.02
N LEU A 549 -11.13 -23.82 4.36
CA LEU A 549 -11.60 -24.91 5.22
C LEU A 549 -11.43 -26.26 4.54
N VAL A 550 -11.80 -26.39 3.26
CA VAL A 550 -11.59 -27.62 2.47
C VAL A 550 -10.10 -27.93 2.37
N ALA A 551 -9.28 -26.97 1.94
CA ALA A 551 -7.83 -27.14 1.83
C ALA A 551 -7.20 -27.50 3.18
N GLY A 552 -7.57 -26.81 4.26
CA GLY A 552 -7.11 -27.12 5.61
C GLY A 552 -7.49 -28.52 6.08
N THR A 553 -8.71 -28.96 5.76
CA THR A 553 -9.20 -30.31 6.09
C THR A 553 -8.45 -31.38 5.29
N VAL A 554 -8.22 -31.15 3.98
CA VAL A 554 -7.44 -32.05 3.11
C VAL A 554 -5.99 -32.15 3.59
N LEU A 555 -5.37 -31.02 3.95
CA LEU A 555 -4.02 -31.01 4.51
C LEU A 555 -3.96 -31.75 5.85
N ALA A 556 -4.88 -31.50 6.77
CA ALA A 556 -4.92 -32.22 8.05
C ALA A 556 -5.10 -33.73 7.84
N ALA A 557 -6.02 -34.13 6.94
CA ALA A 557 -6.26 -35.52 6.59
C ALA A 557 -5.03 -36.19 5.96
N SER A 558 -4.35 -35.52 5.02
CA SER A 558 -3.16 -36.06 4.37
C SER A 558 -1.97 -36.20 5.34
N GLN A 559 -1.80 -35.26 6.28
CA GLN A 559 -0.78 -35.38 7.32
C GLN A 559 -1.07 -36.53 8.28
N VAL A 560 -2.32 -36.71 8.71
CA VAL A 560 -2.72 -37.86 9.56
C VAL A 560 -2.44 -39.18 8.85
N LEU A 561 -2.73 -39.28 7.55
CA LEU A 561 -2.46 -40.49 6.76
C LEU A 561 -0.96 -40.74 6.55
N TRP A 562 -0.17 -39.71 6.28
CA TRP A 562 1.28 -39.81 6.17
C TRP A 562 1.90 -40.29 7.50
N TRP A 563 1.46 -39.72 8.63
CA TRP A 563 1.89 -40.13 9.97
C TRP A 563 1.53 -41.58 10.25
N ALA A 564 0.32 -42.00 9.88
CA ALA A 564 -0.15 -43.36 10.06
C ALA A 564 0.59 -44.38 9.17
N GLY A 565 1.09 -43.96 8.01
CA GLY A 565 1.93 -44.79 7.14
C GLY A 565 3.38 -44.96 7.61
N HIS A 566 3.90 -44.04 8.44
CA HIS A 566 5.28 -44.10 8.95
C HIS A 566 5.46 -45.09 10.12
N ASP A 567 4.40 -45.39 10.87
CA ASP A 567 4.44 -46.34 11.99
C ASP A 567 3.14 -47.18 12.02
N PRO A 568 3.13 -48.35 11.38
CA PRO A 568 1.94 -49.20 11.28
C PRO A 568 1.39 -49.65 12.63
N GLN A 569 2.20 -49.66 13.70
CA GLN A 569 1.74 -50.07 15.03
C GLN A 569 0.89 -48.98 15.72
N ARG A 570 1.02 -47.71 15.31
CA ARG A 570 0.20 -46.59 15.82
C ARG A 570 -1.18 -46.49 15.17
N LEU A 571 -1.40 -47.17 14.04
CA LEU A 571 -2.73 -47.30 13.41
C LEU A 571 -3.77 -47.93 14.36
N VAL A 572 -3.32 -48.76 15.31
CA VAL A 572 -4.17 -49.40 16.31
C VAL A 572 -4.75 -48.38 17.32
N ALA A 573 -4.06 -47.27 17.56
CA ALA A 573 -4.47 -46.29 18.58
C ALA A 573 -5.48 -45.23 18.07
N TRP A 574 -5.62 -45.03 16.75
CA TRP A 574 -6.49 -43.98 16.18
C TRP A 574 -7.22 -44.38 14.87
N PRO A 575 -7.87 -45.57 14.79
CA PRO A 575 -8.52 -46.03 13.56
C PRO A 575 -9.64 -45.10 13.09
N THR A 576 -10.32 -44.43 14.02
CA THR A 576 -11.42 -43.50 13.74
C THR A 576 -10.95 -42.24 13.01
N LEU A 577 -9.82 -41.63 13.41
CA LEU A 577 -9.27 -40.46 12.73
C LEU A 577 -8.76 -40.79 11.34
N VAL A 578 -8.09 -41.93 11.18
CA VAL A 578 -7.60 -42.42 9.88
C VAL A 578 -8.77 -42.75 8.94
N GLY A 579 -9.83 -43.36 9.46
CA GLY A 579 -11.07 -43.62 8.72
C GLY A 579 -11.76 -42.35 8.25
N VAL A 580 -11.91 -41.36 9.15
CA VAL A 580 -12.46 -40.04 8.81
C VAL A 580 -11.60 -39.33 7.76
N ALA A 581 -10.27 -39.36 7.90
CA ALA A 581 -9.36 -38.76 6.93
C ALA A 581 -9.51 -39.38 5.52
N ARG A 582 -9.56 -40.72 5.43
CA ARG A 582 -9.81 -41.42 4.15
C ARG A 582 -11.18 -41.09 3.58
N GLN A 583 -12.22 -41.07 4.41
CA GLN A 583 -13.58 -40.78 3.97
C GLN A 583 -13.71 -39.34 3.45
N VAL A 584 -13.11 -38.37 4.14
CA VAL A 584 -13.06 -36.97 3.68
C VAL A 584 -12.32 -36.84 2.34
N LEU A 585 -11.15 -37.48 2.20
CA LEU A 585 -10.40 -37.48 0.93
C LEU A 585 -11.22 -38.10 -0.21
N SER A 586 -11.90 -39.24 0.04
CA SER A 586 -12.73 -39.91 -0.98
C SER A 586 -13.95 -39.10 -1.45
N ILE A 587 -14.48 -38.20 -0.62
CA ILE A 587 -15.57 -37.29 -0.99
C ILE A 587 -15.04 -36.12 -1.85
N ILE A 588 -13.81 -35.68 -1.59
CA ILE A 588 -13.22 -34.49 -2.22
C ILE A 588 -12.50 -34.84 -3.53
N GLU A 589 -11.92 -36.04 -3.64
CA GLU A 589 -11.20 -36.55 -4.82
C GLU A 589 -11.97 -36.37 -6.15
N PRO A 590 -13.26 -36.74 -6.23
CA PRO A 590 -14.05 -36.57 -7.46
C PRO A 590 -14.28 -35.10 -7.84
N ALA A 591 -14.34 -34.21 -6.84
CA ALA A 591 -14.57 -32.77 -7.03
C ALA A 591 -13.28 -32.02 -7.41
N LEU A 592 -12.11 -32.51 -6.99
CA LEU A 592 -10.79 -31.96 -7.37
C LEU A 592 -10.29 -32.47 -8.73
N GLY A 593 -10.97 -33.45 -9.34
CA GLY A 593 -10.73 -33.85 -10.72
C GLY A 593 -9.44 -34.66 -10.92
N THR A 594 -9.10 -35.58 -10.01
CA THR A 594 -8.00 -36.54 -10.21
C THR A 594 -8.43 -37.72 -11.11
N ALA A 595 -9.07 -37.45 -12.25
CA ALA A 595 -9.16 -38.43 -13.32
C ALA A 595 -7.90 -38.31 -14.21
N ALA A 596 -6.93 -39.19 -13.94
CA ALA A 596 -5.72 -39.50 -14.71
C ALA A 596 -4.60 -38.42 -14.80
N PRO A 597 -3.32 -38.79 -14.54
CA PRO A 597 -2.16 -37.90 -14.63
C PRO A 597 -1.79 -37.44 -16.06
N ASP A 598 -2.48 -37.90 -17.10
CA ASP A 598 -2.13 -37.61 -18.51
C ASP A 598 -2.84 -36.38 -19.11
N SER A 599 -3.75 -35.72 -18.39
CA SER A 599 -4.45 -34.55 -18.94
C SER A 599 -3.71 -33.24 -18.65
N SER A 600 -2.71 -32.93 -19.47
CA SER A 600 -2.11 -31.60 -19.63
C SER A 600 -3.10 -30.49 -20.07
N ASN A 601 -4.41 -30.80 -20.11
CA ASN A 601 -5.52 -30.05 -20.69
C ASN A 601 -6.61 -29.66 -19.67
N THR A 602 -6.34 -29.68 -18.36
CA THR A 602 -7.30 -29.07 -17.44
C THR A 602 -7.37 -27.56 -17.70
N ALA A 603 -8.57 -27.00 -17.78
CA ALA A 603 -8.79 -25.56 -17.95
C ALA A 603 -8.03 -24.73 -16.90
N LEU A 604 -7.81 -25.31 -15.71
CA LEU A 604 -6.98 -24.75 -14.64
C LEU A 604 -5.49 -24.68 -15.04
N ALA A 605 -4.92 -25.73 -15.63
CA ALA A 605 -3.55 -25.71 -16.16
C ALA A 605 -3.40 -24.74 -17.34
N LEU A 606 -4.40 -24.62 -18.21
CA LEU A 606 -4.42 -23.61 -19.27
C LEU A 606 -4.48 -22.19 -18.70
N LEU A 607 -5.34 -21.94 -17.71
CA LEU A 607 -5.45 -20.65 -17.04
C LEU A 607 -4.18 -20.30 -16.27
N VAL A 608 -3.54 -21.26 -15.60
CA VAL A 608 -2.22 -21.08 -14.99
C VAL A 608 -1.16 -20.80 -16.06
N LYS A 609 -1.15 -21.50 -17.20
CA LYS A 609 -0.24 -21.21 -18.31
C LYS A 609 -0.51 -19.84 -18.95
N VAL A 610 -1.76 -19.39 -18.99
CA VAL A 610 -2.16 -18.06 -19.49
C VAL A 610 -1.80 -16.96 -18.49
N LEU A 611 -1.98 -17.18 -17.19
CA LEU A 611 -1.60 -16.24 -16.13
C LEU A 611 -0.08 -16.15 -16.01
N THR A 612 0.60 -17.30 -16.01
CA THR A 612 2.06 -17.41 -15.98
C THR A 612 2.65 -16.88 -17.28
N GLY A 613 2.16 -17.30 -18.44
CA GLY A 613 2.58 -16.83 -19.76
C GLY A 613 2.25 -15.35 -20.01
N GLY A 614 1.15 -14.85 -19.44
CA GLY A 614 0.77 -13.44 -19.46
C GLY A 614 1.65 -12.57 -18.56
N ALA A 615 2.00 -13.05 -17.36
CA ALA A 615 2.92 -12.36 -16.46
C ALA A 615 4.37 -12.40 -16.98
N VAL A 616 4.82 -13.54 -17.51
CA VAL A 616 6.11 -13.68 -18.21
C VAL A 616 6.14 -12.83 -19.48
N GLY A 617 5.05 -12.77 -20.24
CA GLY A 617 4.89 -11.89 -21.39
C GLY A 617 4.93 -10.41 -21.02
N LEU A 618 4.29 -9.99 -19.92
CA LEU A 618 4.36 -8.62 -19.42
C LEU A 618 5.78 -8.21 -18.98
N ILE A 619 6.53 -9.14 -18.39
CA ILE A 619 7.91 -8.90 -17.93
C ILE A 619 8.90 -8.93 -19.12
N ALA A 620 8.77 -9.88 -20.04
CA ALA A 620 9.62 -9.99 -21.23
C ALA A 620 9.39 -8.85 -22.23
N VAL A 621 8.19 -8.26 -22.26
CA VAL A 621 7.83 -7.10 -23.10
C VAL A 621 8.13 -5.77 -22.39
N GLY A 622 8.96 -5.77 -21.34
CA GLY A 622 9.28 -4.58 -20.53
C GLY A 622 9.73 -3.33 -21.30
N GLY A 623 10.24 -3.47 -22.53
CA GLY A 623 10.55 -2.32 -23.41
C GLY A 623 9.35 -1.70 -24.14
N MET A 624 8.32 -2.48 -24.50
CA MET A 624 7.13 -2.03 -25.24
C MET A 624 5.88 -1.88 -24.35
N ALA A 625 5.79 -2.64 -23.25
CA ALA A 625 4.69 -2.58 -22.29
C ALA A 625 4.68 -1.25 -21.52
N PHE A 626 5.83 -0.60 -21.31
CA PHE A 626 5.94 0.66 -20.57
C PHE A 626 5.13 1.80 -21.19
N LYS A 627 4.98 1.85 -22.53
CA LYS A 627 4.09 2.82 -23.18
C LYS A 627 2.60 2.53 -22.94
N LYS A 628 2.22 1.25 -22.79
CA LYS A 628 0.85 0.83 -22.45
C LYS A 628 0.55 0.88 -20.94
N ILE A 629 1.56 0.89 -20.07
CA ILE A 629 1.41 1.07 -18.60
C ILE A 629 0.85 2.46 -18.24
N ARG A 630 0.95 3.48 -19.12
CA ARG A 630 0.30 4.78 -18.89
C ARG A 630 -1.19 4.65 -18.57
N ALA A 631 -1.88 3.69 -19.19
CA ALA A 631 -3.29 3.39 -18.95
C ALA A 631 -3.61 2.86 -17.56
N LEU A 632 -2.71 2.05 -17.00
CA LEU A 632 -2.87 1.47 -15.65
C LEU A 632 -2.34 2.39 -14.56
N ARG A 633 -1.65 3.47 -14.95
CA ARG A 633 -0.98 4.38 -14.03
C ARG A 633 -1.97 5.19 -13.19
N GLY A 634 -3.05 5.69 -13.78
CA GLY A 634 -4.05 6.51 -13.07
C GLY A 634 -4.63 5.84 -11.80
N PRO A 635 -5.23 4.64 -11.89
CA PRO A 635 -5.69 3.89 -10.71
C PRO A 635 -4.60 3.55 -9.72
N LEU A 636 -3.40 3.24 -10.24
CA LEU A 636 -2.27 2.90 -9.40
C LEU A 636 -1.76 4.11 -8.61
N ASP A 637 -1.68 5.27 -9.26
CA ASP A 637 -1.29 6.54 -8.63
C ASP A 637 -2.30 6.92 -7.55
N ALA A 638 -3.60 6.74 -7.77
CA ALA A 638 -4.62 6.95 -6.74
C ALA A 638 -4.42 6.02 -5.52
N ALA A 639 -4.10 4.74 -5.74
CA ALA A 639 -3.79 3.80 -4.66
C ALA A 639 -2.49 4.17 -3.91
N LEU A 640 -1.46 4.61 -4.64
CA LEU A 640 -0.20 5.09 -4.08
C LEU A 640 -0.37 6.39 -3.29
N ASP A 641 -1.23 7.30 -3.75
CA ASP A 641 -1.52 8.56 -3.06
C ASP A 641 -2.22 8.30 -1.72
N VAL A 642 -3.21 7.38 -1.70
CA VAL A 642 -3.85 6.92 -0.46
C VAL A 642 -2.82 6.28 0.48
N ASP A 643 -1.96 5.37 -0.03
CA ASP A 643 -0.91 4.76 0.77
C ASP A 643 0.04 5.81 1.37
N ASN A 644 0.55 6.72 0.53
CA ASN A 644 1.48 7.76 0.94
C ASN A 644 0.86 8.72 1.97
N HIS A 645 -0.44 8.99 1.89
CA HIS A 645 -1.16 9.84 2.85
C HIS A 645 -1.24 9.22 4.25
N PHE A 646 -1.35 7.89 4.34
CA PHE A 646 -1.38 7.15 5.61
C PHE A 646 -0.03 6.54 6.02
N ARG A 647 1.03 6.80 5.23
CA ARG A 647 2.34 6.21 5.47
C ARG A 647 3.01 6.86 6.69
N GLU A 648 3.34 6.04 7.68
CA GLU A 648 4.02 6.49 8.91
C GLU A 648 5.58 6.47 8.82
N PHE A 649 6.14 6.04 7.68
CA PHE A 649 7.56 5.76 7.51
C PHE A 649 8.07 6.17 6.11
N PRO A 650 9.37 6.47 5.93
CA PRO A 650 10.41 6.56 6.96
C PRO A 650 10.19 7.78 7.88
N ARG A 651 10.52 7.64 9.17
CA ARG A 651 10.19 8.67 10.20
C ARG A 651 10.78 10.06 9.91
N LYS A 652 11.93 10.11 9.24
CA LYS A 652 12.63 11.35 8.87
C LYS A 652 11.97 12.10 7.72
N ALA A 653 11.13 11.44 6.94
CA ALA A 653 10.57 11.97 5.70
C ALA A 653 9.13 11.49 5.49
N ILE A 654 8.30 11.55 6.53
CA ILE A 654 6.87 11.24 6.43
C ILE A 654 6.23 12.20 5.43
N SER A 655 5.74 11.68 4.29
CA SER A 655 5.25 12.48 3.16
C SER A 655 4.14 13.45 3.58
N ARG A 656 3.11 12.97 4.30
CA ARG A 656 2.01 13.82 4.78
C ARG A 656 2.49 14.98 5.66
N VAL A 657 3.48 14.77 6.53
CA VAL A 657 4.02 15.83 7.38
C VAL A 657 4.72 16.91 6.56
N ARG A 658 5.60 16.51 5.62
CA ARG A 658 6.31 17.45 4.76
C ARG A 658 5.35 18.28 3.89
N ILE A 659 4.28 17.64 3.41
CA ILE A 659 3.23 18.29 2.63
C ILE A 659 2.49 19.32 3.50
N VAL A 660 2.07 18.92 4.71
CA VAL A 660 1.38 19.78 5.67
C VAL A 660 2.23 20.97 6.10
N GLU A 661 3.52 20.76 6.40
CA GLU A 661 4.46 21.84 6.74
C GLU A 661 4.64 22.84 5.60
N ARG A 662 4.91 22.35 4.37
CA ARG A 662 5.04 23.21 3.19
C ARG A 662 3.77 24.00 2.94
N TYR A 663 2.61 23.37 3.06
CA TYR A 663 1.34 24.02 2.80
C TYR A 663 1.00 25.05 3.88
N ALA A 664 1.20 24.73 5.15
CA ALA A 664 1.01 25.70 6.24
C ALA A 664 1.92 26.92 6.08
N ALA A 665 3.20 26.72 5.71
CA ALA A 665 4.14 27.80 5.44
C ALA A 665 3.70 28.69 4.27
N LEU A 666 3.18 28.08 3.19
CA LEU A 666 2.60 28.84 2.07
C LEU A 666 1.38 29.66 2.51
N LEU A 667 0.47 29.09 3.31
CA LEU A 667 -0.69 29.81 3.82
C LEU A 667 -0.29 30.98 4.73
N GLN A 668 0.72 30.80 5.59
CA GLN A 668 1.30 31.87 6.39
C GLN A 668 1.85 32.99 5.51
N GLN A 669 2.58 32.63 4.45
CA GLN A 669 3.11 33.60 3.49
C GLN A 669 2.00 34.38 2.77
N VAL A 670 0.91 33.71 2.35
CA VAL A 670 -0.26 34.35 1.74
C VAL A 670 -0.94 35.31 2.72
N VAL A 671 -1.09 34.92 3.98
CA VAL A 671 -1.65 35.79 5.01
C VAL A 671 -0.77 37.01 5.27
N ALA A 672 0.55 36.83 5.33
CA ALA A 672 1.53 37.90 5.53
C ALA A 672 1.55 38.90 4.36
N LEU A 673 1.34 38.44 3.13
CA LEU A 673 1.22 39.30 1.95
C LEU A 673 -0.06 40.14 1.93
N GLY A 674 -1.05 39.81 2.76
CA GLY A 674 -2.21 40.67 2.98
C GLY A 674 -3.35 40.54 1.95
N TYR A 675 -3.35 39.54 1.08
CA TYR A 675 -4.39 39.33 0.06
C TYR A 675 -5.82 39.48 0.59
N HIS A 676 -6.63 40.33 -0.04
CA HIS A 676 -7.98 40.62 0.42
C HIS A 676 -8.93 39.41 0.30
N ARG A 677 -8.70 38.54 -0.69
CA ARG A 677 -9.48 37.32 -0.91
C ARG A 677 -8.58 36.15 -1.24
N VAL A 678 -8.92 34.98 -0.72
CA VAL A 678 -8.18 33.73 -0.94
C VAL A 678 -9.14 32.65 -1.45
N VAL A 679 -8.87 32.13 -2.63
CA VAL A 679 -9.55 30.99 -3.24
C VAL A 679 -8.55 29.84 -3.31
N ILE A 680 -8.90 28.68 -2.80
CA ILE A 680 -8.09 27.47 -2.89
C ILE A 680 -8.72 26.56 -3.94
N VAL A 681 -7.95 26.14 -4.94
CA VAL A 681 -8.37 25.21 -5.99
C VAL A 681 -7.62 23.91 -5.79
N SER A 682 -8.32 22.84 -5.43
CA SER A 682 -7.71 21.55 -5.07
C SER A 682 -8.20 20.43 -5.96
N HIS A 683 -7.27 19.71 -6.60
CA HIS A 683 -7.60 18.58 -7.48
C HIS A 683 -7.17 17.25 -6.86
N SER A 684 -8.01 16.22 -6.99
CA SER A 684 -7.70 14.85 -6.59
C SER A 684 -7.22 14.76 -5.12
N GLN A 685 -6.06 14.14 -4.87
CA GLN A 685 -5.40 14.05 -3.57
C GLN A 685 -5.17 15.43 -2.92
N GLY A 686 -4.99 16.49 -3.72
CA GLY A 686 -4.94 17.87 -3.23
C GLY A 686 -6.18 18.26 -2.42
N THR A 687 -7.36 17.73 -2.75
CA THR A 687 -8.58 17.97 -1.98
C THR A 687 -8.47 17.41 -0.56
N VAL A 688 -7.91 16.22 -0.40
CA VAL A 688 -7.76 15.57 0.92
C VAL A 688 -6.72 16.31 1.74
N ILE A 689 -5.59 16.66 1.13
CA ILE A 689 -4.53 17.45 1.76
C ILE A 689 -5.09 18.78 2.29
N THR A 690 -5.84 19.52 1.45
CA THR A 690 -6.48 20.78 1.82
C THR A 690 -7.50 20.60 2.92
N ALA A 691 -8.41 19.64 2.77
CA ALA A 691 -9.48 19.44 3.74
C ALA A 691 -8.93 19.00 5.11
N ASP A 692 -7.97 18.08 5.15
CA ASP A 692 -7.34 17.62 6.38
C ASP A 692 -6.53 18.74 7.05
N LEU A 693 -5.78 19.56 6.30
CA LEU A 693 -5.03 20.68 6.87
C LEU A 693 -5.98 21.73 7.45
N LEU A 694 -6.95 22.21 6.68
CA LEU A 694 -7.89 23.24 7.14
C LEU A 694 -8.67 22.75 8.36
N ARG A 695 -9.14 21.50 8.33
CA ARG A 695 -9.83 20.89 9.47
C ARG A 695 -8.92 20.76 10.69
N TYR A 696 -7.65 20.39 10.49
CA TYR A 696 -6.66 20.34 11.56
C TYR A 696 -6.44 21.72 12.19
N LEU A 697 -6.31 22.79 11.40
CA LEU A 697 -6.19 24.15 11.92
C LEU A 697 -7.41 24.56 12.77
N GLN A 698 -8.62 24.21 12.33
CA GLN A 698 -9.86 24.48 13.09
C GLN A 698 -10.00 23.67 14.38
N GLN A 699 -9.30 22.54 14.50
CA GLN A 699 -9.37 21.66 15.67
C GLN A 699 -8.13 21.71 16.54
N ARG A 700 -7.08 22.40 16.11
CA ARG A 700 -5.79 22.42 16.79
C ARG A 700 -5.90 22.88 18.23
N GLU A 701 -6.74 23.87 18.50
CA GLU A 701 -7.00 24.37 19.86
C GLU A 701 -7.51 23.26 20.80
N ARG A 702 -8.29 22.30 20.29
CA ARG A 702 -8.79 21.16 21.07
C ARG A 702 -7.73 20.11 21.39
N LEU A 703 -6.59 20.16 20.68
CA LEU A 703 -5.46 19.25 20.86
C LEU A 703 -4.38 19.82 21.80
N LEU A 704 -4.44 21.13 22.10
CA LEU A 704 -3.46 21.77 22.97
C LEU A 704 -3.57 21.27 24.43
N PRO A 705 -2.44 21.08 25.13
CA PRO A 705 -2.41 20.80 26.56
C PRO A 705 -3.22 21.81 27.38
N VAL A 706 -3.81 21.33 28.48
CA VAL A 706 -4.52 22.20 29.42
C VAL A 706 -3.56 23.25 29.98
N GLY A 707 -3.94 24.53 29.89
CA GLY A 707 -3.17 25.66 30.42
C GLY A 707 -2.28 26.40 29.42
N LEU A 708 -2.10 25.88 28.19
CA LEU A 708 -1.43 26.64 27.12
C LEU A 708 -2.44 27.61 26.47
N PRO A 709 -2.14 28.92 26.40
CA PRO A 709 -2.98 29.88 25.70
C PRO A 709 -3.05 29.53 24.21
N ALA A 710 -4.27 29.46 23.67
CA ALA A 710 -4.48 29.23 22.24
C ALA A 710 -3.84 30.32 21.37
N ASP A 711 -3.70 31.52 21.93
CA ASP A 711 -3.09 32.67 21.27
C ASP A 711 -1.57 32.55 21.14
N ASP A 712 -0.91 31.63 21.85
CA ASP A 712 0.54 31.42 21.68
C ASP A 712 0.87 30.41 20.57
N ASP A 713 -0.14 29.71 20.03
CA ASP A 713 0.07 28.71 19.00
C ASP A 713 -0.08 29.31 17.58
N PRO A 714 1.00 29.35 16.77
CA PRO A 714 0.99 30.02 15.46
C PRO A 714 0.04 29.38 14.44
N TRP A 715 -0.30 28.10 14.62
CA TRP A 715 -1.20 27.38 13.70
C TRP A 715 -2.67 27.60 14.08
N VAL A 716 -2.99 27.76 15.37
CA VAL A 716 -4.31 28.23 15.80
C VAL A 716 -4.56 29.65 15.28
N GLN A 717 -3.58 30.54 15.41
CA GLN A 717 -3.67 31.89 14.86
C GLN A 717 -3.88 31.86 13.34
N LEU A 718 -3.11 31.05 12.61
CA LEU A 718 -3.25 30.87 11.17
C LEU A 718 -4.68 30.43 10.80
N GLY A 719 -5.24 29.45 11.52
CA GLY A 719 -6.61 28.99 11.32
C GLY A 719 -7.64 30.12 11.48
N ARG A 720 -7.52 30.91 12.55
CA ARG A 720 -8.41 32.06 12.82
C ARG A 720 -8.28 33.16 11.76
N GLN A 721 -7.05 33.47 11.33
CA GLN A 721 -6.78 34.46 10.29
C GLN A 721 -7.36 34.04 8.93
N LEU A 722 -7.25 32.77 8.57
CA LEU A 722 -7.85 32.23 7.35
C LEU A 722 -9.39 32.29 7.40
N THR A 723 -10.00 31.94 8.54
CA THR A 723 -11.45 32.06 8.72
C THR A 723 -11.93 33.51 8.61
N ALA A 724 -11.21 34.45 9.22
CA ALA A 724 -11.52 35.87 9.12
C ALA A 724 -11.44 36.40 7.68
N ARG A 725 -10.55 35.84 6.84
CA ARG A 725 -10.43 36.16 5.41
C ARG A 725 -11.48 35.49 4.52
N GLN A 726 -12.43 34.74 5.09
CA GLN A 726 -13.50 34.06 4.36
C GLN A 726 -12.97 33.22 3.18
N VAL A 727 -11.97 32.37 3.44
CA VAL A 727 -11.39 31.48 2.41
C VAL A 727 -12.49 30.70 1.68
N ARG A 728 -12.35 30.61 0.36
CA ARG A 728 -13.27 29.87 -0.52
C ARG A 728 -12.55 28.68 -1.13
N LEU A 729 -13.25 27.56 -1.29
CA LEU A 729 -12.68 26.29 -1.74
C LEU A 729 -13.37 25.81 -3.01
N LEU A 730 -12.58 25.54 -4.04
CA LEU A 730 -12.97 24.78 -5.22
C LEU A 730 -12.28 23.43 -5.16
N THR A 731 -13.03 22.34 -5.16
CA THR A 731 -12.50 20.99 -5.30
C THR A 731 -12.88 20.40 -6.63
N VAL A 732 -11.98 19.64 -7.22
CA VAL A 732 -12.19 19.03 -8.53
C VAL A 732 -11.76 17.57 -8.48
N GLY A 733 -12.65 16.65 -8.85
CA GLY A 733 -12.38 15.21 -8.77
C GLY A 733 -12.01 14.76 -7.35
N SER A 734 -12.80 15.15 -6.35
CA SER A 734 -12.48 14.92 -4.93
C SER A 734 -12.64 13.45 -4.49
N PRO A 735 -11.57 12.77 -4.02
CA PRO A 735 -11.64 11.38 -3.55
C PRO A 735 -12.19 11.23 -2.12
N LEU A 736 -12.46 12.36 -1.43
CA LEU A 736 -12.84 12.39 0.00
C LEU A 736 -13.98 11.44 0.34
N ARG A 737 -14.98 11.31 -0.54
CA ARG A 737 -16.14 10.47 -0.25
C ARG A 737 -15.85 8.98 -0.39
N GLN A 738 -15.31 8.54 -1.53
CA GLN A 738 -15.32 7.13 -1.92
C GLN A 738 -14.02 6.36 -1.63
N LEU A 739 -12.88 7.03 -1.66
CA LEU A 739 -11.60 6.40 -1.32
C LEU A 739 -11.22 6.64 0.15
N TYR A 740 -11.68 7.75 0.73
CA TYR A 740 -11.38 8.12 2.11
C TYR A 740 -12.53 7.80 3.07
N ALA A 741 -13.64 8.54 3.01
CA ALA A 741 -14.72 8.37 3.97
C ALA A 741 -15.42 7.02 3.92
N LEU A 742 -15.54 6.41 2.74
CA LEU A 742 -16.09 5.06 2.64
C LEU A 742 -15.14 3.99 3.20
N ARG A 743 -13.82 4.15 3.03
CA ARG A 743 -12.83 3.13 3.42
C ARG A 743 -12.30 3.29 4.84
N PHE A 744 -12.26 4.53 5.32
CA PHE A 744 -11.84 4.93 6.66
C PHE A 744 -12.95 5.73 7.35
N PRO A 745 -14.14 5.11 7.56
CA PRO A 745 -15.37 5.81 7.95
C PRO A 745 -15.31 6.53 9.29
N VAL A 746 -14.41 6.09 10.16
CA VAL A 746 -14.19 6.69 11.48
C VAL A 746 -13.23 7.88 11.40
N MET A 747 -12.25 7.83 10.49
CA MET A 747 -11.26 8.91 10.35
C MET A 747 -11.84 10.12 9.60
N TYR A 748 -12.82 9.86 8.73
CA TYR A 748 -13.49 10.84 7.89
C TYR A 748 -15.00 10.84 8.14
N ASP A 749 -15.42 10.55 9.38
CA ASP A 749 -16.83 10.52 9.80
C ASP A 749 -17.56 11.82 9.45
N TRP A 750 -16.87 12.95 9.60
CA TRP A 750 -17.31 14.30 9.30
C TRP A 750 -17.63 14.55 7.82
N VAL A 751 -17.08 13.76 6.90
CA VAL A 751 -17.36 13.88 5.46
C VAL A 751 -18.75 13.36 5.13
N LEU A 752 -19.25 12.38 5.89
CA LEU A 752 -20.55 11.75 5.67
C LEU A 752 -21.59 12.14 6.73
N ALA A 753 -21.27 13.12 7.57
CA ALA A 753 -22.12 13.58 8.65
C ALA A 753 -23.41 14.25 8.12
N PRO A 754 -24.53 14.13 8.84
CA PRO A 754 -25.76 14.85 8.51
C PRO A 754 -25.58 16.37 8.68
N GLN A 755 -26.21 17.14 7.79
CA GLN A 755 -26.18 18.60 7.67
C GLN A 755 -27.56 19.08 7.21
N GLY A 756 -28.46 19.36 8.16
CA GLY A 756 -29.75 20.04 7.91
C GLY A 756 -30.57 19.51 6.73
N GLY A 757 -30.89 18.21 6.69
CA GLY A 757 -31.64 17.60 5.58
C GLY A 757 -30.78 16.91 4.52
N GLN A 758 -29.44 16.97 4.66
CA GLN A 758 -28.49 16.40 3.71
C GLN A 758 -27.32 15.69 4.41
N ARG A 759 -26.50 14.95 3.68
CA ARG A 759 -25.24 14.37 4.16
C ARG A 759 -24.07 14.86 3.35
N GLY A 760 -23.04 15.36 4.02
CA GLY A 760 -21.81 15.84 3.38
C GLY A 760 -20.97 16.68 4.34
N PRO A 761 -19.77 17.09 3.93
CA PRO A 761 -18.91 17.90 4.78
C PRO A 761 -19.47 19.31 4.95
N ALA A 762 -19.37 19.86 6.16
CA ALA A 762 -19.77 21.24 6.45
C ALA A 762 -18.62 22.21 6.12
N PRO A 763 -18.77 23.19 5.21
CA PRO A 763 -17.70 24.16 4.89
C PRO A 763 -17.17 24.91 6.11
N ALA A 764 -18.07 25.31 7.01
CA ALA A 764 -17.72 26.00 8.25
C ALA A 764 -16.80 25.17 9.18
N ALA A 765 -16.89 23.84 9.14
CA ALA A 765 -16.01 22.97 9.93
C ALA A 765 -14.55 22.97 9.44
N LEU A 766 -14.29 23.51 8.25
CA LEU A 766 -12.95 23.74 7.69
C LEU A 766 -12.57 25.23 7.76
N GLY A 767 -13.43 26.09 8.31
CA GLY A 767 -13.23 27.54 8.29
C GLY A 767 -13.39 28.15 6.89
N VAL A 768 -14.08 27.46 5.98
CA VAL A 768 -14.30 27.88 4.60
C VAL A 768 -15.69 28.51 4.48
N ALA A 769 -15.75 29.70 3.87
CA ALA A 769 -17.00 30.45 3.68
C ALA A 769 -17.88 29.86 2.56
N ARG A 770 -17.26 29.37 1.48
CA ARG A 770 -17.95 28.77 0.33
C ARG A 770 -17.17 27.60 -0.24
N TRP A 771 -17.83 26.47 -0.51
CA TRP A 771 -17.21 25.28 -1.10
C TRP A 771 -17.93 24.81 -2.36
N VAL A 772 -17.27 24.90 -3.52
CA VAL A 772 -17.75 24.33 -4.79
C VAL A 772 -16.99 23.03 -5.09
N ASN A 773 -17.69 21.95 -5.41
CA ASN A 773 -17.12 20.69 -5.86
C ASN A 773 -17.55 20.39 -7.30
N LEU A 774 -16.57 20.19 -8.18
CA LEU A 774 -16.78 19.79 -9.57
C LEU A 774 -16.29 18.35 -9.77
N TRP A 775 -17.06 17.54 -10.50
CA TRP A 775 -16.68 16.15 -10.77
C TRP A 775 -17.22 15.65 -12.11
N GLY A 776 -16.47 14.77 -12.78
CA GLY A 776 -16.89 14.07 -13.98
C GLY A 776 -17.63 12.78 -13.62
N SER A 777 -18.65 12.40 -14.39
CA SER A 777 -19.37 11.15 -14.17
C SER A 777 -18.52 9.90 -14.45
N GLY A 778 -17.45 10.05 -15.23
CA GLY A 778 -16.43 9.04 -15.47
C GLY A 778 -15.27 9.06 -14.48
N ASP A 779 -15.24 9.99 -13.54
CA ASP A 779 -14.17 10.09 -12.56
C ASP A 779 -14.25 8.91 -11.56
N TYR A 780 -13.32 7.97 -11.74
CA TYR A 780 -13.21 6.77 -10.92
C TYR A 780 -12.55 7.04 -9.56
N VAL A 781 -11.93 8.21 -9.36
CA VAL A 781 -11.20 8.59 -8.15
C VAL A 781 -12.00 9.55 -7.28
N GLY A 782 -12.64 10.57 -7.84
CA GLY A 782 -13.41 11.56 -7.10
C GLY A 782 -14.78 11.88 -7.65
N ARG A 783 -15.73 12.10 -6.74
CA ARG A 783 -17.16 12.23 -7.07
C ARG A 783 -17.82 13.30 -6.21
N TRP A 784 -19.14 13.36 -6.25
CA TRP A 784 -19.93 14.24 -5.40
C TRP A 784 -19.60 14.06 -3.91
N LEU A 785 -19.77 15.13 -3.14
CA LEU A 785 -19.56 15.14 -1.70
C LEU A 785 -20.88 15.18 -0.94
N TRP A 786 -21.91 15.84 -1.47
CA TRP A 786 -23.21 16.01 -0.82
C TRP A 786 -24.30 15.15 -1.44
N ALA A 787 -25.18 14.60 -0.60
CA ALA A 787 -26.32 13.79 -1.02
C ALA A 787 -27.54 14.04 -0.12
N ALA A 788 -28.75 13.88 -0.66
CA ALA A 788 -30.00 13.96 0.11
C ALA A 788 -30.07 12.90 1.22
N GLU A 789 -30.76 13.22 2.31
CA GLU A 789 -30.78 12.41 3.54
C GLU A 789 -31.68 11.15 3.49
N SER A 790 -32.28 10.81 2.33
CA SER A 790 -33.37 9.80 2.25
C SER A 790 -33.09 8.45 2.93
N ASN A 791 -34.15 7.92 3.55
CA ASN A 791 -34.21 6.96 4.67
C ASN A 791 -33.74 5.51 4.41
N ALA A 792 -32.57 5.30 3.78
CA ALA A 792 -31.89 4.02 3.83
C ALA A 792 -30.39 4.24 4.07
N HIS A 793 -29.90 3.88 5.27
CA HIS A 793 -28.48 3.94 5.59
C HIS A 793 -27.62 3.07 4.66
N PRO A 794 -26.50 3.62 4.15
CA PRO A 794 -26.41 4.56 3.04
C PRO A 794 -26.23 3.82 1.70
N PRO A 795 -26.89 4.18 0.58
CA PRO A 795 -26.34 3.87 -0.72
C PRO A 795 -25.19 4.87 -0.95
N ALA A 796 -24.02 4.63 -0.35
CA ALA A 796 -22.93 5.62 -0.25
C ALA A 796 -22.45 6.17 -1.61
N LEU A 797 -22.82 5.51 -2.71
CA LEU A 797 -22.33 5.74 -4.05
C LEU A 797 -23.43 5.71 -5.11
N GLN A 798 -24.72 5.67 -4.75
CA GLN A 798 -25.79 5.78 -5.76
C GLN A 798 -26.29 7.21 -5.83
N ARG A 799 -26.18 7.78 -7.03
CA ARG A 799 -26.88 8.99 -7.43
C ARG A 799 -27.92 8.58 -8.47
N PRO A 800 -29.17 9.08 -8.41
CA PRO A 800 -30.14 8.96 -9.49
C PRO A 800 -29.49 9.28 -10.85
N GLY A 801 -29.89 8.54 -11.90
CA GLY A 801 -29.32 8.70 -13.24
C GLY A 801 -29.46 10.13 -13.77
N ASP A 802 -30.57 10.78 -13.44
CA ASP A 802 -30.88 12.14 -13.85
C ASP A 802 -29.93 13.16 -13.23
N ASP A 803 -29.42 12.91 -12.02
CA ASP A 803 -28.50 13.82 -11.31
C ASP A 803 -27.09 13.87 -11.91
N TYR A 804 -26.76 13.00 -12.87
CA TYR A 804 -25.57 13.12 -13.71
C TYR A 804 -25.77 14.03 -14.92
N SER A 805 -27.00 14.52 -15.10
CA SER A 805 -27.47 15.34 -16.23
C SER A 805 -28.27 16.57 -15.81
N THR A 806 -28.57 16.79 -14.52
CA THR A 806 -29.37 17.91 -14.00
C THR A 806 -28.57 18.90 -13.15
N ALA A 807 -29.24 20.01 -12.80
CA ALA A 807 -28.75 21.19 -12.11
C ALA A 807 -27.90 20.91 -10.84
N PRO A 808 -26.97 21.83 -10.49
CA PRO A 808 -26.11 21.67 -9.33
C PRO A 808 -26.90 21.45 -8.04
N CYS A 809 -26.46 20.48 -7.24
CA CYS A 809 -26.95 20.35 -5.87
C CYS A 809 -26.26 21.46 -5.06
N SER A 810 -27.03 22.31 -4.37
CA SER A 810 -26.44 23.44 -3.66
C SER A 810 -27.16 23.72 -2.35
N GLY A 811 -26.40 24.29 -1.42
CA GLY A 811 -26.89 24.95 -0.21
C GLY A 811 -26.28 26.34 -0.11
N PRO A 812 -26.60 27.11 0.95
CA PRO A 812 -26.13 28.48 1.09
C PRO A 812 -24.60 28.64 1.04
N ALA A 813 -23.86 27.66 1.54
CA ALA A 813 -22.40 27.69 1.66
C ALA A 813 -21.66 26.69 0.75
N TRP A 814 -22.37 25.91 -0.07
CA TRP A 814 -21.73 24.88 -0.89
C TRP A 814 -22.49 24.57 -2.19
N ARG A 815 -21.77 24.05 -3.18
CA ARG A 815 -22.32 23.60 -4.47
C ARG A 815 -21.60 22.33 -4.94
N ASP A 816 -22.33 21.41 -5.54
CA ASP A 816 -21.85 20.16 -6.11
C ASP A 816 -22.38 19.98 -7.53
N GLU A 817 -21.48 19.83 -8.50
CA GLU A 817 -21.82 19.91 -9.92
C GLU A 817 -21.08 18.88 -10.77
N CYS A 818 -21.83 18.18 -11.63
CA CYS A 818 -21.29 17.23 -12.59
C CYS A 818 -20.90 17.95 -13.89
N VAL A 819 -19.63 17.90 -14.29
CA VAL A 819 -19.14 18.58 -15.51
C VAL A 819 -19.30 17.74 -16.80
N GLY A 820 -20.04 16.64 -16.72
CA GLY A 820 -20.35 15.74 -17.84
C GLY A 820 -19.59 14.41 -17.81
N ALA A 821 -19.49 13.74 -18.96
CA ALA A 821 -18.85 12.43 -19.14
C ALA A 821 -17.32 12.49 -19.14
N ASP A 822 -16.75 13.21 -18.18
CA ASP A 822 -15.31 13.42 -18.07
C ASP A 822 -14.62 12.41 -17.14
N ALA A 823 -13.33 12.20 -17.36
CA ALA A 823 -12.49 11.37 -16.51
C ALA A 823 -11.70 12.23 -15.50
N HIS A 824 -10.77 11.60 -14.79
CA HIS A 824 -10.18 12.18 -13.58
C HIS A 824 -9.12 13.26 -13.87
N THR A 825 -8.44 13.20 -15.02
CA THR A 825 -7.25 14.02 -15.30
C THR A 825 -7.48 15.22 -16.22
N HIS A 826 -8.69 15.39 -16.76
CA HIS A 826 -8.95 16.34 -17.87
C HIS A 826 -9.55 17.70 -17.45
N TYR A 827 -9.69 17.96 -16.15
CA TYR A 827 -10.41 19.15 -15.67
C TYR A 827 -9.78 20.51 -16.02
N PHE A 828 -8.46 20.57 -16.21
CA PHE A 828 -7.72 21.81 -16.50
C PHE A 828 -7.38 21.98 -17.98
N GLU A 829 -8.04 21.23 -18.86
CA GLU A 829 -7.88 21.40 -20.31
C GLU A 829 -8.55 22.71 -20.76
N LEU A 830 -7.94 23.43 -21.71
CA LEU A 830 -8.42 24.75 -22.16
C LEU A 830 -9.87 24.71 -22.68
N GLU A 831 -10.30 23.59 -23.25
CA GLU A 831 -11.66 23.39 -23.76
C GLU A 831 -12.73 23.29 -22.65
N LYS A 832 -12.30 23.08 -21.39
CA LYS A 832 -13.18 22.92 -20.22
C LYS A 832 -13.32 24.25 -19.49
N THR A 833 -14.48 24.88 -19.62
CA THR A 833 -14.75 26.20 -19.03
C THR A 833 -15.29 26.14 -17.61
N ALA A 834 -15.82 24.99 -17.15
CA ALA A 834 -16.51 24.87 -15.87
C ALA A 834 -15.62 25.22 -14.66
N VAL A 835 -14.36 24.77 -14.66
CA VAL A 835 -13.40 25.10 -13.60
C VAL A 835 -13.13 26.61 -13.57
N THR A 836 -12.86 27.21 -14.73
CA THR A 836 -12.60 28.65 -14.85
C THR A 836 -13.78 29.48 -14.41
N GLN A 837 -15.00 29.11 -14.82
CA GLN A 837 -16.24 29.78 -14.42
C GLN A 837 -16.44 29.72 -12.90
N ALA A 838 -16.21 28.55 -12.29
CA ALA A 838 -16.29 28.40 -10.83
C ALA A 838 -15.22 29.24 -10.11
N ILE A 839 -13.99 29.34 -10.64
CA ILE A 839 -12.96 30.20 -10.05
C ILE A 839 -13.39 31.67 -10.12
N VAL A 840 -13.83 32.16 -11.29
CA VAL A 840 -14.29 33.55 -11.46
C VAL A 840 -15.43 33.86 -10.50
N GLU A 841 -16.40 32.96 -10.37
CA GLU A 841 -17.50 33.11 -9.40
C GLU A 841 -17.00 33.18 -7.95
N LEU A 842 -15.97 32.41 -7.59
CA LEU A 842 -15.37 32.47 -6.27
C LEU A 842 -14.45 33.67 -6.05
N LEU A 843 -14.07 34.40 -7.11
CA LEU A 843 -13.32 35.65 -7.00
C LEU A 843 -14.24 36.86 -6.81
N HIS A 844 -15.52 36.78 -7.18
CA HIS A 844 -16.56 37.81 -6.96
C HIS A 844 -17.36 37.58 -5.68
#